data_AF-A0AA43BUP0-F1
#
_entry.id   AF-A0AA43BUP0-F1
#
_cell.length_a   1.000
_cell.length_b   1.000
_cell.length_c   1.000
_cell.angle_alpha   90.00
_cell.angle_beta   90.00
_cell.angle_gamma   90.00
#
_symmetry.space_group_name_H-M   'P 1'
#
loop_
_entity.id
_entity.type
_entity.pdbx_description
1 polymer ?
#
loop_
_entity_poly.entity_id
_entity_poly.type
_entity_poly.pdbx_seq_one_letter_code
_entity_poly.pdbx_strand_id
1 'polypeptide(L)'
;MSVLASLLVRDQLLAVDRVQEAIQEQVIRGGNLDTVLLELGCVSENQMSAYCAAVYGLMPATRAEVMQVRLATIRMLPREFAVRHRLVPLARTEDAIVLAVDRPLPDAILREIAFELGVDPVQRVVCSVRVEAGLAKHYDIEMTARMRKLAAELDRAEEGAVPYVAPFEGAGKRSSLPPRKKVSGSYPRVDSSIPAPAAIADTEPPPATPPQLGSSVPAGTFRDSDPASPRRKRAKATSGFIDATRYSLPPRPAEVLGQPTPVPRASRRAPPETARSSDPHAEPPSGWKPAPQPTAQDSKPRGARRRSVPSDDRRDNDGSAVTHDVVTLGPTVPSSAPPSEPAERVGKVRWAPAPPPNTSEGSLPSVIVDVGEDVEQLIAALRVAGPEDEMLILPLLAAGEGALPALAREFPGRLWFDRNEPHARIPAGRDVSSVARTFVAFGQRSVAYLIPLLDHADPDVRYYATLVASEFVDPRLVEPIGQRLYDSDPGVRSGAYRALSVLYACEAEFTELIDRLRAGARDGRKLRSQITSIEALGRLRDAESFEFLVSLLDSPQVEVARAAHASLVRLSCQDFGTSKKKWLAWLDKNDSLHRVEWLIDALMHSDERLRRRASDELKHLTQEYFGYHPGLPKREREVARQKYRRWWQQVGSRMFIPPEHNGSGQARGQ
;
A
#
# COMPACT_ATOMS: atom_id res chain seq x y z
N MET A 1 -16.54 -0.31 30.60
CA MET A 1 -17.27 -1.22 29.69
C MET A 1 -17.26 -0.62 28.29
N SER A 2 -17.47 -1.42 27.24
CA SER A 2 -17.60 -0.89 25.87
C SER A 2 -18.96 -0.20 25.68
N VAL A 3 -19.07 0.72 24.72
CA VAL A 3 -20.34 1.40 24.41
C VAL A 3 -21.42 0.38 23.97
N LEU A 4 -21.02 -0.64 23.21
CA LEU A 4 -21.89 -1.76 22.81
C LEU A 4 -22.49 -2.50 24.02
N ALA A 5 -21.66 -2.82 25.01
CA ALA A 5 -22.10 -3.44 26.26
C ALA A 5 -23.11 -2.54 27.01
N SER A 6 -22.83 -1.23 27.11
CA SER A 6 -23.74 -0.27 27.75
C SER A 6 -25.10 -0.19 27.05
N LEU A 7 -25.16 -0.20 25.71
CA LEU A 7 -26.42 -0.17 24.95
C LEU A 7 -27.24 -1.45 25.16
N LEU A 8 -26.61 -2.62 25.13
CA LEU A 8 -27.27 -3.92 25.32
C LEU A 8 -27.85 -4.08 26.74
N VAL A 9 -27.20 -3.50 27.76
CA VAL A 9 -27.72 -3.45 29.15
C VAL A 9 -28.81 -2.38 29.30
N ARG A 10 -28.63 -1.17 28.70
CA ARG A 10 -29.61 -0.06 28.74
C ARG A 10 -30.98 -0.51 28.22
N ASP A 11 -30.97 -1.22 27.11
CA ASP A 11 -32.19 -1.70 26.44
C ASP A 11 -32.69 -3.04 27.02
N GLN A 12 -32.14 -3.48 28.16
CA GLN A 12 -32.46 -4.71 28.89
C GLN A 12 -32.34 -6.00 28.06
N LEU A 13 -31.58 -5.94 26.95
CA LEU A 13 -31.41 -7.06 26.03
C LEU A 13 -30.52 -8.16 26.62
N LEU A 14 -29.55 -7.77 27.46
CA LEU A 14 -28.69 -8.67 28.22
C LEU A 14 -28.53 -8.18 29.66
N ALA A 15 -28.62 -9.11 30.62
CA ALA A 15 -28.25 -8.86 32.00
C ALA A 15 -26.74 -8.54 32.11
N VAL A 16 -26.36 -7.71 33.08
CA VAL A 16 -24.97 -7.30 33.34
C VAL A 16 -24.05 -8.52 33.46
N ASP A 17 -24.50 -9.57 34.15
CA ASP A 17 -23.70 -10.78 34.39
C ASP A 17 -23.37 -11.53 33.10
N ARG A 18 -24.32 -11.63 32.16
CA ARG A 18 -24.10 -12.21 30.81
C ARG A 18 -23.14 -11.38 29.97
N VAL A 19 -23.15 -10.06 30.15
CA VAL A 19 -22.19 -9.17 29.48
C VAL A 19 -20.80 -9.29 30.12
N GLN A 20 -20.70 -9.51 31.44
CA GLN A 20 -19.42 -9.81 32.10
C GLN A 20 -18.86 -11.17 31.66
N GLU A 21 -19.69 -12.21 31.58
CA GLU A 21 -19.33 -13.53 31.03
C GLU A 21 -18.78 -13.42 29.60
N ALA A 22 -19.46 -12.67 28.72
CA ALA A 22 -19.00 -12.43 27.37
C ALA A 22 -17.67 -11.63 27.31
N ILE A 23 -17.43 -10.70 28.25
CA ILE A 23 -16.15 -9.99 28.36
C ILE A 23 -15.04 -10.92 28.88
N GLN A 24 -15.33 -11.83 29.81
CA GLN A 24 -14.36 -12.84 30.28
C GLN A 24 -13.97 -13.79 29.13
N GLU A 25 -14.94 -14.28 28.36
CA GLU A 25 -14.68 -15.10 27.17
C GLU A 25 -13.96 -14.30 26.07
N GLN A 26 -14.19 -12.99 25.95
CA GLN A 26 -13.41 -12.12 25.07
C GLN A 26 -11.94 -12.02 25.51
N VAL A 27 -11.66 -11.98 26.81
CA VAL A 27 -10.28 -11.99 27.34
C VAL A 27 -9.60 -13.35 27.11
N ILE A 28 -10.34 -14.46 27.23
CA ILE A 28 -9.81 -15.82 27.03
C ILE A 28 -9.57 -16.14 25.56
N ARG A 29 -10.51 -15.78 24.67
CA ARG A 29 -10.50 -16.17 23.24
C ARG A 29 -10.00 -15.07 22.29
N GLY A 30 -9.86 -13.84 22.78
CA GLY A 30 -9.58 -12.65 21.99
C GLY A 30 -10.72 -12.25 21.04
N GLY A 31 -10.49 -11.21 20.24
CA GLY A 31 -11.42 -10.72 19.23
C GLY A 31 -12.37 -9.63 19.73
N ASN A 32 -13.38 -9.30 18.92
CA ASN A 32 -14.37 -8.26 19.21
C ASN A 32 -15.53 -8.80 20.06
N LEU A 33 -16.14 -7.94 20.88
CA LEU A 33 -17.26 -8.33 21.75
C LEU A 33 -18.53 -8.72 20.97
N ASP A 34 -18.79 -8.11 19.81
CA ASP A 34 -19.90 -8.50 18.91
C ASP A 34 -19.82 -9.98 18.53
N THR A 35 -18.61 -10.43 18.22
CA THR A 35 -18.27 -11.78 17.78
C THR A 35 -18.49 -12.77 18.91
N VAL A 36 -18.04 -12.45 20.14
CA VAL A 36 -18.21 -13.33 21.31
C VAL A 36 -19.68 -13.43 21.71
N LEU A 37 -20.44 -12.33 21.66
CA LEU A 37 -21.88 -12.34 21.94
C LEU A 37 -22.68 -13.15 20.91
N LEU A 38 -22.25 -13.17 19.65
CA LEU A 38 -22.82 -14.06 18.62
C LEU A 38 -22.40 -15.53 18.83
N GLU A 39 -21.15 -15.81 19.22
CA GLU A 39 -20.68 -17.18 19.55
C GLU A 39 -21.38 -17.78 20.77
N LEU A 40 -21.79 -16.95 21.74
CA LEU A 40 -22.57 -17.35 22.91
C LEU A 40 -24.09 -17.43 22.61
N GLY A 41 -24.53 -17.09 21.40
CA GLY A 41 -25.94 -17.09 21.01
C GLY A 41 -26.81 -16.06 21.74
N CYS A 42 -26.20 -15.01 22.31
CA CYS A 42 -26.88 -14.05 23.18
C CYS A 42 -27.84 -13.10 22.43
N VAL A 43 -27.63 -12.88 21.13
CA VAL A 43 -28.34 -11.88 20.31
C VAL A 43 -28.42 -12.40 18.86
N SER A 44 -29.48 -12.09 18.11
CA SER A 44 -29.56 -12.42 16.68
C SER A 44 -28.66 -11.53 15.80
N GLU A 45 -28.36 -11.94 14.56
CA GLU A 45 -27.34 -11.29 13.74
C GLU A 45 -27.74 -9.87 13.26
N ASN A 46 -28.97 -9.72 12.76
CA ASN A 46 -29.50 -8.41 12.32
C ASN A 46 -29.69 -7.48 13.53
N GLN A 47 -30.02 -8.02 14.70
CA GLN A 47 -30.14 -7.29 15.96
C GLN A 47 -28.79 -6.81 16.49
N MET A 48 -27.76 -7.67 16.52
CA MET A 48 -26.39 -7.26 16.84
C MET A 48 -25.90 -6.17 15.89
N SER A 49 -26.22 -6.28 14.61
CA SER A 49 -25.88 -5.25 13.60
C SER A 49 -26.56 -3.90 13.88
N ALA A 50 -27.80 -3.88 14.37
CA ALA A 50 -28.47 -2.67 14.84
C ALA A 50 -27.79 -2.04 16.07
N TYR A 51 -27.36 -2.85 17.04
CA TYR A 51 -26.60 -2.36 18.20
C TYR A 51 -25.23 -1.81 17.82
N CYS A 52 -24.49 -2.48 16.93
CA CYS A 52 -23.24 -1.97 16.37
C CYS A 52 -23.44 -0.65 15.59
N ALA A 53 -24.55 -0.50 14.85
CA ALA A 53 -24.87 0.73 14.14
C ALA A 53 -25.15 1.91 15.09
N ALA A 54 -25.88 1.66 16.19
CA ALA A 54 -26.23 2.68 17.19
C ALA A 54 -25.03 3.22 17.99
N VAL A 55 -23.96 2.42 18.17
CA VAL A 55 -22.67 2.90 18.72
C VAL A 55 -22.09 4.05 17.88
N TYR A 56 -22.32 4.05 16.56
CA TYR A 56 -21.73 4.98 15.61
C TYR A 56 -22.70 6.03 15.05
N GLY A 57 -23.98 6.00 15.46
CA GLY A 57 -25.02 6.89 14.92
C GLY A 57 -25.37 6.60 13.45
N LEU A 58 -25.10 5.40 12.95
CA LEU A 58 -25.38 4.99 11.57
C LEU A 58 -26.60 4.07 11.49
N MET A 59 -27.06 3.78 10.27
CA MET A 59 -28.07 2.74 10.02
C MET A 59 -27.39 1.36 9.92
N PRO A 60 -28.05 0.28 10.36
CA PRO A 60 -27.58 -1.08 10.12
C PRO A 60 -27.80 -1.54 8.68
N ALA A 61 -27.07 -2.58 8.27
CA ALA A 61 -27.37 -3.41 7.10
C ALA A 61 -27.74 -4.83 7.54
N THR A 62 -28.55 -5.51 6.75
CA THR A 62 -28.97 -6.90 7.00
C THR A 62 -27.98 -7.93 6.46
N ARG A 63 -28.01 -9.15 7.03
CA ARG A 63 -27.38 -10.34 6.46
C ARG A 63 -27.78 -10.53 4.98
N ALA A 64 -29.07 -10.41 4.68
CA ALA A 64 -29.58 -10.55 3.32
C ALA A 64 -28.95 -9.53 2.35
N GLU A 65 -28.92 -8.23 2.68
CA GLU A 65 -28.31 -7.20 1.84
C GLU A 65 -26.82 -7.48 1.57
N VAL A 66 -26.05 -7.84 2.60
CA VAL A 66 -24.61 -8.14 2.45
C VAL A 66 -24.36 -9.39 1.61
N MET A 67 -25.19 -10.43 1.75
CA MET A 67 -24.97 -11.71 1.07
C MET A 67 -25.60 -11.78 -0.34
N GLN A 68 -26.53 -10.90 -0.70
CA GLN A 68 -27.29 -10.94 -1.97
C GLN A 68 -27.01 -9.76 -2.92
N VAL A 69 -25.86 -9.10 -2.77
CA VAL A 69 -25.42 -8.01 -3.65
C VAL A 69 -25.35 -8.43 -5.12
N ARG A 70 -25.80 -7.55 -6.02
CA ARG A 70 -25.65 -7.71 -7.48
C ARG A 70 -24.18 -7.59 -7.89
N LEU A 71 -23.66 -8.51 -8.72
CA LEU A 71 -22.27 -8.50 -9.20
C LEU A 71 -21.82 -7.17 -9.83
N ALA A 72 -22.74 -6.46 -10.50
CA ALA A 72 -22.47 -5.13 -11.06
C ALA A 72 -22.10 -4.07 -9.99
N THR A 73 -22.61 -4.21 -8.76
CA THR A 73 -22.29 -3.35 -7.61
C THR A 73 -20.99 -3.77 -6.91
N ILE A 74 -20.74 -5.07 -6.77
CA ILE A 74 -19.44 -5.59 -6.27
C ILE A 74 -18.27 -5.09 -7.13
N ARG A 75 -18.43 -5.13 -8.46
CA ARG A 75 -17.41 -4.67 -9.42
C ARG A 75 -17.07 -3.18 -9.37
N MET A 76 -17.83 -2.37 -8.63
CA MET A 76 -17.56 -0.92 -8.53
C MET A 76 -16.43 -0.57 -7.57
N LEU A 77 -16.14 -1.43 -6.57
CA LEU A 77 -15.05 -1.21 -5.64
C LEU A 77 -13.98 -2.29 -5.88
N PRO A 78 -12.72 -1.91 -6.15
CA PRO A 78 -11.62 -2.87 -6.31
C PRO A 78 -11.53 -3.80 -5.10
N ARG A 79 -11.19 -5.06 -5.36
CA ARG A 79 -11.04 -6.09 -4.33
C ARG A 79 -10.11 -5.61 -3.21
N GLU A 80 -8.94 -5.11 -3.57
CA GLU A 80 -7.89 -4.68 -2.64
C GLU A 80 -8.33 -3.50 -1.77
N PHE A 81 -9.18 -2.63 -2.30
CA PHE A 81 -9.81 -1.53 -1.56
C PHE A 81 -10.87 -2.08 -0.57
N ALA A 82 -11.72 -2.99 -1.02
CA ALA A 82 -12.70 -3.67 -0.17
C ALA A 82 -12.04 -4.48 0.96
N VAL A 83 -10.91 -5.16 0.70
CA VAL A 83 -10.10 -5.84 1.74
C VAL A 83 -9.52 -4.84 2.74
N ARG A 84 -8.80 -3.83 2.22
CA ARG A 84 -8.03 -2.86 3.03
C ARG A 84 -8.92 -2.07 3.97
N HIS A 85 -10.11 -1.70 3.50
CA HIS A 85 -11.07 -0.88 4.24
C HIS A 85 -12.22 -1.68 4.87
N ARG A 86 -12.17 -3.03 4.80
CA ARG A 86 -13.16 -3.97 5.36
C ARG A 86 -14.60 -3.56 5.07
N LEU A 87 -14.91 -3.46 3.77
CA LEU A 87 -16.21 -2.98 3.28
C LEU A 87 -16.78 -3.88 2.19
N VAL A 88 -18.10 -3.85 2.00
CA VAL A 88 -18.82 -4.50 0.90
C VAL A 88 -19.85 -3.52 0.34
N PRO A 89 -19.81 -3.15 -0.95
CA PRO A 89 -20.84 -2.29 -1.53
C PRO A 89 -22.16 -3.06 -1.64
N LEU A 90 -23.28 -2.44 -1.23
CA LEU A 90 -24.61 -3.08 -1.18
C LEU A 90 -25.47 -2.71 -2.39
N ALA A 91 -25.51 -1.41 -2.74
CA ALA A 91 -26.32 -0.89 -3.84
C ALA A 91 -25.70 0.38 -4.42
N ARG A 92 -25.87 0.60 -5.74
CA ARG A 92 -25.71 1.91 -6.38
C ARG A 92 -27.08 2.48 -6.73
N THR A 93 -27.23 3.78 -6.49
CA THR A 93 -28.27 4.66 -7.01
C THR A 93 -27.62 5.73 -7.91
N GLU A 94 -28.40 6.58 -8.58
CA GLU A 94 -27.84 7.63 -9.44
C GLU A 94 -26.98 8.64 -8.65
N ASP A 95 -27.37 8.96 -7.41
CA ASP A 95 -26.68 9.94 -6.56
C ASP A 95 -25.75 9.34 -5.50
N ALA A 96 -25.96 8.10 -5.07
CA ALA A 96 -25.27 7.52 -3.91
C ALA A 96 -24.91 6.03 -4.07
N ILE A 97 -23.81 5.61 -3.43
CA ILE A 97 -23.46 4.19 -3.20
C ILE A 97 -23.66 3.83 -1.73
N VAL A 98 -24.33 2.72 -1.44
CA VAL A 98 -24.51 2.19 -0.09
C VAL A 98 -23.41 1.17 0.22
N LEU A 99 -22.75 1.29 1.37
CA LEU A 99 -21.63 0.46 1.81
C LEU A 99 -21.94 -0.23 3.14
N ALA A 100 -21.73 -1.54 3.24
CA ALA A 100 -21.63 -2.25 4.53
C ALA A 100 -20.19 -2.18 5.05
N VAL A 101 -20.04 -1.87 6.33
CA VAL A 101 -18.76 -1.77 7.06
C VAL A 101 -18.89 -2.35 8.47
N ASP A 102 -17.81 -2.83 9.09
CA ASP A 102 -17.84 -3.22 10.51
C ASP A 102 -17.56 -2.05 11.46
N ARG A 103 -16.81 -1.05 10.96
CA ARG A 103 -16.55 0.23 11.63
C ARG A 103 -16.61 1.37 10.61
N PRO A 104 -17.05 2.59 10.99
CA PRO A 104 -17.15 3.71 10.05
C PRO A 104 -15.80 4.09 9.44
N LEU A 105 -15.78 4.22 8.13
CA LEU A 105 -14.63 4.68 7.35
C LEU A 105 -14.27 6.15 7.70
N PRO A 106 -12.98 6.51 7.66
CA PRO A 106 -12.55 7.90 7.76
C PRO A 106 -13.05 8.76 6.60
N ASP A 107 -13.35 10.04 6.87
CA ASP A 107 -13.88 10.98 5.88
C ASP A 107 -12.97 11.18 4.65
N ALA A 108 -11.66 10.88 4.76
CA ALA A 108 -10.74 10.85 3.64
C ALA A 108 -11.13 9.75 2.62
N ILE A 109 -11.36 8.52 3.11
CA ILE A 109 -11.77 7.36 2.30
C ILE A 109 -13.19 7.57 1.73
N LEU A 110 -14.06 8.28 2.45
CA LEU A 110 -15.36 8.68 1.91
C LEU A 110 -15.23 9.70 0.77
N ARG A 111 -14.34 10.69 0.88
CA ARG A 111 -14.08 11.63 -0.22
C ARG A 111 -13.44 10.95 -1.43
N GLU A 112 -12.55 9.97 -1.21
CA GLU A 112 -11.98 9.11 -2.24
C GLU A 112 -13.08 8.34 -2.99
N ILE A 113 -13.94 7.60 -2.29
CA ILE A 113 -15.06 6.86 -2.92
C ILE A 113 -16.03 7.81 -3.64
N ALA A 114 -16.32 8.97 -3.06
CA ALA A 114 -17.21 9.97 -3.66
C ALA A 114 -16.66 10.54 -4.98
N PHE A 115 -15.36 10.83 -5.00
CA PHE A 115 -14.64 11.37 -6.16
C PHE A 115 -14.55 10.33 -7.28
N GLU A 116 -14.06 9.13 -6.97
CA GLU A 116 -13.86 8.05 -7.97
C GLU A 116 -15.16 7.53 -8.59
N LEU A 117 -16.24 7.41 -7.81
CA LEU A 117 -17.50 6.83 -8.29
C LEU A 117 -18.55 7.85 -8.76
N GLY A 118 -18.26 9.15 -8.57
CA GLY A 118 -19.16 10.27 -8.86
C GLY A 118 -20.45 10.29 -8.04
N VAL A 119 -20.51 9.56 -6.91
CA VAL A 119 -21.71 9.35 -6.09
C VAL A 119 -21.39 9.33 -4.60
N ASP A 120 -22.27 9.91 -3.79
CA ASP A 120 -22.07 10.08 -2.36
C ASP A 120 -22.08 8.72 -1.61
N PRO A 121 -21.02 8.35 -0.86
CA PRO A 121 -20.97 7.09 -0.13
C PRO A 121 -21.76 7.15 1.19
N VAL A 122 -22.81 6.34 1.25
CA VAL A 122 -23.70 6.16 2.40
C VAL A 122 -23.30 4.91 3.15
N GLN A 123 -22.80 5.07 4.38
CA GLN A 123 -22.36 3.94 5.21
C GLN A 123 -23.50 3.31 6.01
N ARG A 124 -23.47 1.99 6.11
CA ARG A 124 -24.27 1.18 7.02
C ARG A 124 -23.39 0.18 7.76
N VAL A 125 -23.71 -0.10 9.02
CA VAL A 125 -22.91 -0.98 9.88
C VAL A 125 -23.49 -2.39 9.90
N VAL A 126 -22.63 -3.41 9.90
CA VAL A 126 -22.98 -4.82 10.10
C VAL A 126 -21.92 -5.50 10.97
N CYS A 127 -22.25 -6.61 11.63
CA CYS A 127 -21.31 -7.33 12.50
C CYS A 127 -20.05 -7.82 11.75
N SER A 128 -18.92 -7.89 12.46
CA SER A 128 -17.59 -8.15 11.85
C SER A 128 -17.53 -9.46 11.06
N VAL A 129 -18.23 -10.49 11.55
CA VAL A 129 -18.33 -11.81 10.90
C VAL A 129 -19.03 -11.75 9.54
N ARG A 130 -20.05 -10.89 9.38
CA ARG A 130 -20.81 -10.79 8.13
C ARG A 130 -20.10 -9.92 7.09
N VAL A 131 -19.30 -8.94 7.50
CA VAL A 131 -18.34 -8.28 6.59
C VAL A 131 -17.36 -9.29 6.03
N GLU A 132 -16.75 -10.14 6.87
CA GLU A 132 -15.82 -11.18 6.40
C GLU A 132 -16.51 -12.24 5.52
N ALA A 133 -17.76 -12.62 5.82
CA ALA A 133 -18.52 -13.56 4.98
C ALA A 133 -18.91 -12.95 3.62
N GLY A 134 -19.28 -11.66 3.58
CA GLY A 134 -19.56 -10.93 2.34
C GLY A 134 -18.30 -10.73 1.50
N LEU A 135 -17.19 -10.33 2.13
CA LEU A 135 -15.87 -10.24 1.50
C LEU A 135 -15.44 -11.58 0.91
N ALA A 136 -15.55 -12.67 1.67
CA ALA A 136 -15.20 -14.01 1.20
C ALA A 136 -16.07 -14.46 0.02
N LYS A 137 -17.39 -14.22 0.09
CA LYS A 137 -18.33 -14.61 -0.97
C LYS A 137 -18.13 -13.83 -2.27
N HIS A 138 -17.91 -12.52 -2.19
CA HIS A 138 -17.94 -11.64 -3.36
C HIS A 138 -16.57 -11.32 -3.95
N TYR A 139 -15.51 -11.44 -3.14
CA TYR A 139 -14.15 -11.05 -3.50
C TYR A 139 -13.11 -12.18 -3.36
N ASP A 140 -13.54 -13.42 -3.05
CA ASP A 140 -12.66 -14.60 -2.87
C ASP A 140 -11.51 -14.33 -1.89
N ILE A 141 -11.87 -14.30 -0.61
CA ILE A 141 -10.96 -14.03 0.52
C ILE A 141 -11.12 -15.15 1.55
N GLU A 142 -10.00 -15.70 2.03
CA GLU A 142 -10.04 -16.69 3.11
C GLU A 142 -10.52 -16.06 4.42
N MET A 143 -11.73 -16.43 4.86
CA MET A 143 -12.18 -16.18 6.23
C MET A 143 -11.28 -16.93 7.23
N THR A 144 -11.04 -16.33 8.39
CA THR A 144 -10.40 -17.05 9.52
C THR A 144 -11.24 -18.27 9.93
N ALA A 145 -10.60 -19.33 10.45
CA ALA A 145 -11.31 -20.57 10.81
C ALA A 145 -12.43 -20.35 11.84
N ARG A 146 -12.23 -19.40 12.78
CA ARG A 146 -13.24 -18.98 13.78
C ARG A 146 -14.43 -18.29 13.12
N MET A 147 -14.20 -17.24 12.33
CA MET A 147 -15.29 -16.52 11.64
C MET A 147 -16.02 -17.40 10.62
N ARG A 148 -15.31 -18.32 9.95
CA ARG A 148 -15.91 -19.29 9.03
C ARG A 148 -16.84 -20.27 9.74
N LYS A 149 -16.47 -20.73 10.94
CA LYS A 149 -17.34 -21.55 11.79
C LYS A 149 -18.57 -20.76 12.24
N LEU A 150 -18.36 -19.58 12.82
CA LEU A 150 -19.43 -18.71 13.31
C LEU A 150 -20.41 -18.34 12.19
N ALA A 151 -19.92 -17.91 11.02
CA ALA A 151 -20.76 -17.61 9.87
C ALA A 151 -21.58 -18.83 9.43
N ALA A 152 -20.98 -20.03 9.42
CA ALA A 152 -21.70 -21.27 9.12
C ALA A 152 -22.66 -21.74 10.23
N GLU A 153 -22.56 -21.21 11.45
CA GLU A 153 -23.50 -21.42 12.57
C GLU A 153 -24.66 -20.42 12.50
N LEU A 154 -24.36 -19.12 12.36
CA LEU A 154 -25.33 -18.06 12.07
C LEU A 154 -26.10 -18.30 10.77
N ASP A 155 -25.46 -18.90 9.75
CA ASP A 155 -26.12 -19.15 8.48
C ASP A 155 -27.24 -20.21 8.57
N ARG A 156 -27.24 -21.04 9.62
CA ARG A 156 -28.29 -22.00 9.98
C ARG A 156 -29.31 -21.45 10.98
N ALA A 157 -29.03 -20.31 11.60
CA ALA A 157 -29.94 -19.64 12.52
C ALA A 157 -30.87 -18.66 11.77
N GLU A 158 -31.96 -18.26 12.43
CA GLU A 158 -32.74 -17.12 11.97
C GLU A 158 -31.92 -15.82 12.15
N GLU A 159 -31.90 -14.98 11.13
CA GLU A 159 -31.13 -13.73 11.17
C GLU A 159 -31.72 -12.68 12.11
N GLY A 160 -33.01 -12.81 12.45
CA GLY A 160 -33.77 -11.92 13.32
C GLY A 160 -34.20 -10.62 12.63
N ALA A 161 -35.04 -9.85 13.31
CA ALA A 161 -35.42 -8.51 12.86
C ALA A 161 -34.28 -7.49 13.07
N VAL A 162 -34.32 -6.39 12.32
CA VAL A 162 -33.53 -5.18 12.61
C VAL A 162 -34.38 -4.26 13.50
N PRO A 163 -34.16 -4.18 14.82
CA PRO A 163 -34.85 -3.21 15.66
C PRO A 163 -34.31 -1.80 15.42
N TYR A 164 -35.13 -0.79 15.70
CA TYR A 164 -34.62 0.56 15.93
C TYR A 164 -33.94 0.61 17.30
N VAL A 165 -32.66 0.99 17.32
CA VAL A 165 -31.87 1.19 18.55
C VAL A 165 -31.50 2.66 18.64
N ALA A 166 -31.87 3.33 19.74
CA ALA A 166 -31.53 4.73 19.95
C ALA A 166 -30.00 4.90 20.06
N PRO A 167 -29.36 5.76 19.23
CA PRO A 167 -27.92 5.98 19.23
C PRO A 167 -27.35 6.35 20.59
N PHE A 168 -26.04 6.12 20.77
CA PHE A 168 -25.34 6.54 21.98
C PHE A 168 -25.14 8.06 22.02
N GLU A 169 -25.30 8.67 23.20
CA GLU A 169 -25.10 10.11 23.39
C GLU A 169 -23.62 10.48 23.15
N GLY A 170 -23.40 11.44 22.25
CA GLY A 170 -22.06 11.78 21.75
C GLY A 170 -21.67 11.12 20.42
N ALA A 171 -22.51 10.24 19.85
CA ALA A 171 -22.36 9.82 18.46
C ALA A 171 -22.49 11.03 17.51
N GLY A 172 -21.41 11.39 16.81
CA GLY A 172 -21.37 12.54 15.91
C GLY A 172 -22.34 12.42 14.74
N LYS A 173 -22.89 13.55 14.27
CA LYS A 173 -23.89 13.61 13.19
C LYS A 173 -23.32 13.13 11.84
N ARG A 174 -23.41 11.82 11.58
CA ARG A 174 -23.03 11.19 10.31
C ARG A 174 -24.28 10.87 9.48
N SER A 175 -24.28 11.20 8.18
CA SER A 175 -25.43 10.88 7.31
C SER A 175 -25.40 9.43 6.88
N SER A 176 -26.42 8.68 7.28
CA SER A 176 -26.72 7.31 6.85
C SER A 176 -27.81 7.25 5.77
N LEU A 177 -28.17 8.40 5.20
CA LEU A 177 -29.12 8.58 4.10
C LEU A 177 -28.46 9.32 2.92
N PRO A 178 -28.85 9.05 1.66
CA PRO A 178 -28.40 9.81 0.50
C PRO A 178 -28.74 11.32 0.62
N PRO A 179 -27.83 12.23 0.25
CA PRO A 179 -28.11 13.65 0.29
C PRO A 179 -29.16 14.05 -0.76
N ARG A 180 -30.23 14.73 -0.33
CA ARG A 180 -31.23 15.28 -1.24
C ARG A 180 -30.67 16.48 -2.01
N LYS A 181 -30.14 16.25 -3.21
CA LYS A 181 -29.73 17.33 -4.13
C LYS A 181 -30.94 18.21 -4.45
N LYS A 182 -30.85 19.51 -4.16
CA LYS A 182 -31.85 20.50 -4.59
C LYS A 182 -31.66 20.77 -6.07
N VAL A 183 -32.66 20.45 -6.89
CA VAL A 183 -32.62 20.67 -8.35
C VAL A 183 -32.73 22.17 -8.66
N SER A 184 -31.60 22.88 -8.65
CA SER A 184 -31.50 24.29 -9.04
C SER A 184 -31.36 24.45 -10.57
N GLY A 185 -32.29 23.87 -11.32
CA GLY A 185 -32.26 23.87 -12.79
C GLY A 185 -32.71 25.20 -13.40
N SER A 186 -31.77 26.08 -13.74
CA SER A 186 -32.01 27.20 -14.66
C SER A 186 -31.58 26.82 -16.08
N TYR A 187 -32.48 26.19 -16.82
CA TYR A 187 -32.33 25.95 -18.26
C TYR A 187 -33.29 26.85 -19.05
N PRO A 188 -32.87 27.42 -20.19
CA PRO A 188 -33.78 28.12 -21.09
C PRO A 188 -34.80 27.13 -21.65
N ARG A 189 -36.08 27.52 -21.66
CA ARG A 189 -37.13 26.69 -22.25
C ARG A 189 -36.95 26.61 -23.76
N VAL A 190 -36.99 25.39 -24.30
CA VAL A 190 -37.36 25.15 -25.70
C VAL A 190 -38.86 24.89 -25.71
N ASP A 191 -39.62 25.68 -26.48
CA ASP A 191 -41.06 25.51 -26.56
C ASP A 191 -41.43 24.15 -27.17
N SER A 192 -42.21 23.37 -26.42
CA SER A 192 -42.80 22.11 -26.86
C SER A 192 -44.30 22.16 -26.53
N SER A 193 -45.09 22.38 -27.57
CA SER A 193 -46.51 22.74 -27.47
C SER A 193 -47.43 21.51 -27.43
N ILE A 194 -47.63 20.94 -26.24
CA ILE A 194 -48.71 19.98 -25.97
C ILE A 194 -49.44 20.41 -24.67
N PRO A 195 -50.77 20.64 -24.69
CA PRO A 195 -51.52 21.05 -23.51
C PRO A 195 -51.85 19.87 -22.57
N ALA A 196 -51.83 20.12 -21.26
CA ALA A 196 -52.37 19.22 -20.24
C ALA A 196 -53.83 19.59 -19.89
N PRO A 197 -54.68 18.63 -19.48
CA PRO A 197 -56.09 18.88 -19.16
C PRO A 197 -56.29 19.63 -17.83
N ALA A 198 -57.49 20.16 -17.62
CA ALA A 198 -57.81 21.16 -16.59
C ALA A 198 -58.60 20.62 -15.37
N ALA A 199 -58.77 21.50 -14.37
CA ALA A 199 -59.48 21.33 -13.09
C ALA A 199 -58.71 20.50 -12.03
N ILE A 200 -58.87 20.70 -10.71
CA ILE A 200 -59.91 21.45 -9.95
C ILE A 200 -59.26 22.46 -8.97
N ALA A 201 -60.06 23.44 -8.54
CA ALA A 201 -59.82 24.50 -7.56
C ALA A 201 -59.54 23.99 -6.10
N ASP A 202 -59.22 24.80 -5.08
CA ASP A 202 -59.26 26.28 -4.92
C ASP A 202 -58.43 26.79 -3.70
N THR A 203 -58.45 28.10 -3.45
CA THR A 203 -58.04 28.87 -2.23
C THR A 203 -56.59 29.37 -2.05
N GLU A 204 -56.49 30.68 -1.81
CA GLU A 204 -55.32 31.52 -1.44
C GLU A 204 -55.64 32.20 -0.08
N PRO A 205 -54.65 32.63 0.75
CA PRO A 205 -54.29 34.07 0.81
C PRO A 205 -52.82 34.32 1.33
N PRO A 206 -52.41 35.55 1.72
CA PRO A 206 -52.13 36.72 0.86
C PRO A 206 -50.65 37.22 1.00
N PRO A 207 -50.16 38.12 0.11
CA PRO A 207 -48.77 38.59 0.13
C PRO A 207 -48.50 39.85 0.99
N ALA A 208 -47.22 40.09 1.34
CA ALA A 208 -46.73 41.29 2.00
C ALA A 208 -45.53 41.93 1.25
N THR A 209 -45.46 43.26 1.24
CA THR A 209 -44.64 44.05 0.29
C THR A 209 -43.29 44.53 0.86
N PRO A 210 -42.18 44.51 0.10
CA PRO A 210 -40.94 45.21 0.46
C PRO A 210 -40.92 46.67 -0.07
N PRO A 211 -40.25 47.62 0.62
CA PRO A 211 -40.13 49.01 0.18
C PRO A 211 -39.00 49.24 -0.84
N GLN A 212 -39.11 50.33 -1.62
CA GLN A 212 -38.06 50.85 -2.51
C GLN A 212 -37.53 52.21 -2.02
N LEU A 213 -36.26 52.51 -2.34
CA LEU A 213 -35.62 53.82 -2.60
C LEU A 213 -34.10 53.57 -2.71
N GLY A 214 -33.29 54.29 -3.50
CA GLY A 214 -33.56 55.35 -4.50
C GLY A 214 -32.30 55.59 -5.36
N SER A 215 -32.41 56.38 -6.43
CA SER A 215 -31.34 56.58 -7.42
C SER A 215 -30.46 57.83 -7.17
N SER A 216 -29.19 57.80 -7.58
CA SER A 216 -28.63 58.86 -8.45
C SER A 216 -27.30 58.46 -9.11
N VAL A 217 -27.06 59.02 -10.30
CA VAL A 217 -25.72 59.20 -10.92
C VAL A 217 -25.35 60.70 -10.79
N PRO A 218 -24.10 61.14 -11.04
CA PRO A 218 -23.81 61.72 -12.36
C PRO A 218 -22.38 61.38 -12.88
N ALA A 219 -22.04 61.81 -14.09
CA ALA A 219 -20.82 61.38 -14.81
C ALA A 219 -19.98 62.54 -15.37
N GLY A 220 -18.69 62.28 -15.60
CA GLY A 220 -17.75 63.15 -16.33
C GLY A 220 -16.31 63.07 -15.78
N THR A 221 -15.24 63.31 -16.56
CA THR A 221 -15.08 63.41 -18.02
C THR A 221 -13.60 63.26 -18.42
N PHE A 222 -13.33 62.56 -19.52
CA PHE A 222 -12.21 62.77 -20.49
C PHE A 222 -10.74 62.33 -20.19
N ARG A 223 -10.19 61.69 -21.25
CA ARG A 223 -8.81 61.81 -21.81
C ARG A 223 -7.68 60.81 -21.48
N ASP A 224 -7.42 59.97 -22.49
CA ASP A 224 -6.14 59.51 -23.08
C ASP A 224 -4.91 59.19 -22.21
N SER A 225 -4.52 57.90 -22.17
CA SER A 225 -3.15 57.42 -22.51
C SER A 225 -3.04 55.87 -22.52
N ASP A 226 -2.79 55.29 -23.68
CA ASP A 226 -2.03 54.02 -23.87
C ASP A 226 -0.52 54.39 -23.99
N PRO A 227 0.48 53.47 -23.96
CA PRO A 227 0.38 52.00 -24.03
C PRO A 227 1.23 51.18 -23.03
N ALA A 228 0.89 49.89 -22.84
CA ALA A 228 1.89 48.78 -22.75
C ALA A 228 1.25 47.36 -22.64
N SER A 229 1.86 46.40 -23.34
CA SER A 229 1.53 44.96 -23.40
C SER A 229 1.83 44.17 -22.10
N PRO A 230 1.43 42.87 -21.96
CA PRO A 230 0.53 42.06 -22.79
C PRO A 230 -0.65 41.40 -22.02
N ARG A 231 -1.76 41.10 -22.73
CA ARG A 231 -2.85 40.26 -22.18
C ARG A 231 -2.43 38.79 -22.03
N ARG A 232 -2.34 38.28 -20.80
CA ARG A 232 -2.43 36.83 -20.52
C ARG A 232 -3.76 36.31 -21.09
N LYS A 233 -3.73 35.38 -22.05
CA LYS A 233 -4.95 34.67 -22.49
C LYS A 233 -5.48 33.85 -21.31
N ARG A 234 -6.79 33.93 -21.05
CA ARG A 234 -7.50 32.98 -20.17
C ARG A 234 -7.25 31.57 -20.70
N ALA A 235 -6.63 30.71 -19.89
CA ALA A 235 -6.56 29.29 -20.21
C ALA A 235 -7.99 28.71 -20.26
N LYS A 236 -8.23 27.85 -21.25
CA LYS A 236 -9.49 27.10 -21.38
C LYS A 236 -9.51 26.06 -20.26
N ALA A 237 -10.67 25.78 -19.67
CA ALA A 237 -10.79 24.67 -18.73
C ALA A 237 -10.62 23.35 -19.51
N THR A 238 -9.47 22.71 -19.40
CA THR A 238 -9.23 21.37 -19.94
C THR A 238 -9.91 20.36 -19.02
N SER A 239 -10.72 19.47 -19.60
CA SER A 239 -11.40 18.40 -18.86
C SER A 239 -10.39 17.42 -18.27
N GLY A 240 -10.31 17.37 -16.94
CA GLY A 240 -9.41 16.47 -16.23
C GLY A 240 -9.90 15.02 -16.26
N PHE A 241 -9.40 14.26 -17.23
CA PHE A 241 -9.07 12.86 -17.01
C PHE A 241 -7.57 12.76 -17.33
N ILE A 242 -6.73 12.68 -16.30
CA ILE A 242 -5.30 12.43 -16.46
C ILE A 242 -5.12 10.92 -16.51
N ASP A 243 -4.45 10.45 -17.55
CA ASP A 243 -4.48 9.06 -17.98
C ASP A 243 -3.47 8.22 -17.18
N ALA A 244 -3.85 7.85 -15.94
CA ALA A 244 -3.02 7.11 -14.97
C ALA A 244 -2.65 5.65 -15.41
N THR A 245 -2.81 5.36 -16.70
CA THR A 245 -2.50 4.14 -17.43
C THR A 245 -1.02 4.06 -17.79
N ARG A 246 -0.16 4.05 -16.75
CA ARG A 246 1.21 3.53 -16.88
C ARG A 246 1.56 2.45 -15.88
N TYR A 247 1.05 2.46 -14.63
CA TYR A 247 1.16 1.32 -13.69
C TYR A 247 -0.03 1.15 -12.73
N SER A 248 -1.20 1.73 -13.04
CA SER A 248 -2.46 1.48 -12.30
C SER A 248 -3.21 0.27 -12.87
N LEU A 249 -3.92 -0.47 -12.01
CA LEU A 249 -4.38 -1.83 -12.32
C LEU A 249 -5.83 -1.91 -12.81
N PRO A 250 -6.11 -2.63 -13.91
CA PRO A 250 -7.46 -2.76 -14.46
C PRO A 250 -8.30 -3.88 -13.79
N PRO A 251 -9.63 -3.75 -13.76
CA PRO A 251 -10.52 -4.87 -13.43
C PRO A 251 -10.56 -5.91 -14.56
N ARG A 252 -10.45 -7.19 -14.18
CA ARG A 252 -10.36 -8.35 -15.07
C ARG A 252 -11.73 -8.76 -15.68
N PRO A 253 -11.84 -9.00 -17.00
CA PRO A 253 -13.07 -9.51 -17.63
C PRO A 253 -13.28 -11.01 -17.34
N ALA A 254 -14.48 -11.53 -17.65
CA ALA A 254 -14.89 -12.90 -17.35
C ALA A 254 -14.70 -13.88 -18.52
N GLU A 255 -14.59 -15.17 -18.17
CA GLU A 255 -14.53 -16.35 -19.07
C GLU A 255 -13.25 -16.43 -19.95
N VAL A 256 -12.72 -17.60 -20.30
CA VAL A 256 -13.26 -18.98 -20.31
C VAL A 256 -12.37 -19.95 -19.50
N LEU A 257 -12.99 -20.85 -18.73
CA LEU A 257 -12.33 -22.01 -18.12
C LEU A 257 -13.02 -23.31 -18.55
N GLY A 258 -12.26 -24.23 -19.16
CA GLY A 258 -12.70 -25.61 -19.40
C GLY A 258 -12.71 -26.41 -18.09
N GLN A 259 -13.67 -27.33 -17.96
CA GLN A 259 -13.84 -28.13 -16.73
C GLN A 259 -12.73 -29.19 -16.57
N PRO A 260 -12.16 -29.37 -15.36
CA PRO A 260 -11.25 -30.48 -15.06
C PRO A 260 -12.03 -31.75 -14.65
N THR A 261 -11.71 -32.88 -15.26
CA THR A 261 -12.23 -34.21 -14.88
C THR A 261 -11.63 -34.71 -13.55
N PRO A 262 -12.37 -35.51 -12.75
CA PRO A 262 -11.93 -35.96 -11.43
C PRO A 262 -10.91 -37.11 -11.47
N VAL A 263 -10.07 -37.19 -10.43
CA VAL A 263 -9.13 -38.29 -10.15
C VAL A 263 -9.52 -38.92 -8.80
N PRO A 264 -9.54 -40.27 -8.66
CA PRO A 264 -10.11 -40.92 -7.48
C PRO A 264 -9.24 -40.84 -6.22
N ARG A 265 -9.89 -40.89 -5.04
CA ARG A 265 -9.24 -40.90 -3.72
C ARG A 265 -8.61 -42.25 -3.39
N ALA A 266 -7.38 -42.23 -2.87
CA ALA A 266 -6.82 -43.35 -2.10
C ALA A 266 -7.30 -43.30 -0.63
N SER A 267 -7.64 -44.45 -0.07
CA SER A 267 -8.23 -44.58 1.29
C SER A 267 -7.18 -44.83 2.37
N ARG A 268 -7.34 -44.18 3.54
CA ARG A 268 -6.60 -44.52 4.78
C ARG A 268 -6.82 -45.98 5.18
N ARG A 269 -5.82 -46.60 5.82
CA ARG A 269 -5.98 -47.83 6.62
C ARG A 269 -5.24 -47.68 7.96
N ALA A 270 -5.83 -48.23 9.02
CA ALA A 270 -5.31 -48.22 10.40
C ALA A 270 -4.51 -49.51 10.71
N PRO A 271 -3.69 -49.56 11.78
CA PRO A 271 -2.80 -50.69 12.08
C PRO A 271 -3.50 -51.83 12.85
N PRO A 272 -2.93 -53.05 12.84
CA PRO A 272 -3.27 -54.14 13.76
C PRO A 272 -2.37 -54.16 15.02
N GLU A 273 -2.79 -54.88 16.05
CA GLU A 273 -2.11 -54.99 17.35
C GLU A 273 -2.25 -56.43 17.92
N THR A 274 -1.33 -56.85 18.82
CA THR A 274 -1.30 -58.14 19.58
C THR A 274 -0.97 -59.39 18.73
N ALA A 275 -0.23 -60.42 19.17
CA ALA A 275 0.59 -60.71 20.38
C ALA A 275 1.78 -61.65 19.95
N ARG A 276 2.45 -62.55 20.71
CA ARG A 276 2.33 -63.12 22.08
C ARG A 276 3.61 -63.91 22.46
N SER A 277 4.02 -63.92 23.74
CA SER A 277 5.03 -64.83 24.38
C SER A 277 6.47 -64.85 23.80
N SER A 278 7.55 -65.15 24.54
CA SER A 278 7.80 -65.38 25.98
C SER A 278 9.30 -65.30 26.32
N ASP A 279 9.64 -64.89 27.56
CA ASP A 279 10.98 -64.90 28.20
C ASP A 279 11.49 -66.33 28.57
N PRO A 280 12.74 -66.57 29.09
CA PRO A 280 13.75 -65.63 29.65
C PRO A 280 15.26 -65.87 29.27
N HIS A 281 16.15 -65.06 29.90
CA HIS A 281 17.62 -65.22 30.12
C HIS A 281 18.63 -64.99 28.98
N ALA A 282 19.51 -63.98 29.13
CA ALA A 282 20.99 -64.09 29.24
C ALA A 282 21.71 -62.71 29.28
N GLU A 283 23.01 -62.68 29.59
CA GLU A 283 23.84 -61.51 29.95
C GLU A 283 24.33 -60.63 28.76
N PRO A 284 24.68 -59.34 28.99
CA PRO A 284 25.33 -58.47 28.00
C PRO A 284 26.82 -58.16 28.30
N PRO A 285 27.67 -57.99 27.27
CA PRO A 285 28.90 -57.21 27.43
C PRO A 285 29.26 -56.25 26.28
N SER A 286 29.77 -55.07 26.66
CA SER A 286 30.56 -54.11 25.84
C SER A 286 29.84 -53.36 24.68
N GLY A 287 30.24 -52.12 24.33
CA GLY A 287 31.25 -51.26 24.97
C GLY A 287 31.54 -49.96 24.20
N TRP A 288 32.74 -49.39 24.44
CA TRP A 288 33.37 -48.19 23.85
C TRP A 288 33.02 -46.80 24.44
N LYS A 289 34.08 -46.00 24.59
CA LYS A 289 34.15 -44.57 24.99
C LYS A 289 35.21 -43.87 24.11
N PRO A 290 35.15 -42.53 23.92
CA PRO A 290 36.05 -41.81 23.00
C PRO A 290 37.43 -41.49 23.60
N ALA A 291 38.37 -41.08 22.74
CA ALA A 291 39.75 -40.66 23.04
C ALA A 291 40.08 -39.29 22.38
N PRO A 292 41.14 -38.56 22.81
CA PRO A 292 41.24 -37.10 22.66
C PRO A 292 42.06 -36.56 21.46
N GLN A 293 42.05 -35.23 21.29
CA GLN A 293 42.82 -34.47 20.29
C GLN A 293 44.31 -34.25 20.70
N PRO A 294 45.23 -34.10 19.73
CA PRO A 294 46.61 -33.62 19.94
C PRO A 294 46.81 -32.12 19.60
N THR A 295 47.97 -31.58 19.97
CA THR A 295 48.37 -30.16 19.88
C THR A 295 49.16 -29.79 18.61
N ALA A 296 49.41 -28.49 18.40
CA ALA A 296 50.09 -27.93 17.22
C ALA A 296 51.58 -27.60 17.44
N GLN A 297 52.37 -27.55 16.35
CA GLN A 297 53.72 -26.95 16.31
C GLN A 297 54.12 -26.49 14.89
N ASP A 298 55.24 -25.77 14.78
CA ASP A 298 55.64 -24.85 13.69
C ASP A 298 55.90 -25.43 12.27
N SER A 299 55.74 -24.57 11.25
CA SER A 299 56.80 -24.30 10.24
C SER A 299 56.42 -23.26 9.13
N LYS A 300 57.46 -22.67 8.53
CA LYS A 300 57.56 -21.83 7.30
C LYS A 300 58.96 -22.12 6.68
N PRO A 301 59.34 -21.74 5.42
CA PRO A 301 58.75 -20.77 4.48
C PRO A 301 58.77 -21.16 2.96
N ARG A 302 58.48 -20.18 2.07
CA ARG A 302 58.70 -20.10 0.58
C ARG A 302 57.74 -20.90 -0.35
N GLY A 303 57.50 -20.40 -1.59
CA GLY A 303 56.77 -21.23 -2.60
C GLY A 303 56.22 -20.67 -3.94
N ALA A 304 56.16 -19.35 -4.20
CA ALA A 304 55.89 -18.73 -5.53
C ALA A 304 54.74 -19.22 -6.49
N ARG A 305 53.77 -18.31 -6.74
CA ARG A 305 53.04 -18.06 -8.02
C ARG A 305 52.24 -19.21 -8.73
N ARG A 306 50.91 -19.07 -8.77
CA ARG A 306 50.14 -18.64 -9.98
C ARG A 306 48.65 -18.36 -9.67
N ARG A 307 47.92 -17.81 -10.65
CA ARG A 307 46.55 -17.27 -10.53
C ARG A 307 45.49 -18.34 -10.25
N SER A 308 44.56 -18.06 -9.34
CA SER A 308 43.13 -18.39 -9.52
C SER A 308 42.24 -17.44 -8.70
N VAL A 309 41.13 -17.02 -9.31
CA VAL A 309 39.96 -16.37 -8.73
C VAL A 309 38.81 -17.18 -9.35
N PRO A 310 37.92 -17.83 -8.57
CA PRO A 310 36.78 -17.09 -8.05
C PRO A 310 36.14 -17.58 -6.72
N SER A 311 35.56 -16.64 -5.98
CA SER A 311 34.27 -16.79 -5.29
C SER A 311 33.67 -15.39 -5.12
N ASP A 312 32.48 -15.12 -5.68
CA ASP A 312 31.77 -13.85 -5.48
C ASP A 312 30.27 -14.07 -5.32
N ASP A 313 29.91 -14.76 -4.23
CA ASP A 313 28.53 -15.11 -3.87
C ASP A 313 27.76 -13.94 -3.23
N ARG A 314 27.99 -12.71 -3.71
CA ARG A 314 27.54 -11.48 -3.04
C ARG A 314 26.10 -11.07 -3.37
N ARG A 315 25.18 -11.71 -2.63
CA ARG A 315 23.92 -11.12 -2.12
C ARG A 315 22.95 -10.54 -3.16
N ASP A 316 22.26 -11.42 -3.87
CA ASP A 316 21.10 -11.07 -4.69
C ASP A 316 19.81 -10.93 -3.82
N ASN A 317 19.82 -10.01 -2.85
CA ASN A 317 18.61 -9.29 -2.41
C ASN A 317 18.89 -7.79 -2.48
N ASP A 318 18.56 -7.18 -3.62
CA ASP A 318 18.86 -5.79 -3.95
C ASP A 318 17.61 -4.90 -3.97
N GLY A 319 16.54 -5.33 -3.28
CA GLY A 319 15.27 -4.61 -3.19
C GLY A 319 14.52 -4.43 -4.52
N SER A 320 14.91 -5.13 -5.58
CA SER A 320 14.38 -4.89 -6.93
C SER A 320 13.14 -5.70 -7.32
N ALA A 321 12.69 -6.58 -6.42
CA ALA A 321 11.31 -7.03 -6.32
C ALA A 321 10.66 -6.28 -5.14
N VAL A 322 9.46 -5.73 -5.35
CA VAL A 322 8.70 -5.01 -4.31
C VAL A 322 7.99 -6.03 -3.41
N THR A 323 8.79 -6.82 -2.70
CA THR A 323 8.37 -7.95 -1.86
C THR A 323 8.93 -7.81 -0.44
N HIS A 324 8.37 -8.55 0.52
CA HIS A 324 8.74 -8.39 1.93
C HIS A 324 10.14 -8.96 2.21
N ASP A 325 11.04 -8.15 2.75
CA ASP A 325 12.45 -8.50 3.00
C ASP A 325 12.63 -9.40 4.22
N VAL A 326 13.04 -10.66 4.00
CA VAL A 326 13.71 -11.45 5.04
C VAL A 326 15.22 -11.24 4.92
N VAL A 327 15.80 -10.41 5.79
CA VAL A 327 17.24 -10.10 5.77
C VAL A 327 18.02 -11.11 6.61
N THR A 328 18.28 -12.30 6.04
CA THR A 328 19.08 -13.33 6.71
C THR A 328 20.57 -12.97 6.71
N LEU A 329 21.03 -12.30 7.78
CA LEU A 329 22.47 -12.12 8.05
C LEU A 329 23.05 -13.41 8.65
N GLY A 330 23.79 -14.18 7.83
CA GLY A 330 24.53 -15.36 8.30
C GLY A 330 25.70 -14.96 9.21
N PRO A 331 25.97 -15.71 10.31
CA PRO A 331 26.98 -15.33 11.29
C PRO A 331 28.41 -15.60 10.81
N THR A 332 29.28 -14.59 10.91
CA THR A 332 30.74 -14.75 10.76
C THR A 332 31.44 -14.31 12.04
N VAL A 333 31.76 -15.28 12.91
CA VAL A 333 32.59 -15.08 14.11
C VAL A 333 33.70 -16.13 14.11
N PRO A 334 34.99 -15.76 14.24
CA PRO A 334 36.07 -16.73 14.41
C PRO A 334 35.96 -17.44 15.77
N SER A 335 36.13 -18.76 15.78
CA SER A 335 35.97 -19.60 16.96
C SER A 335 37.18 -19.59 17.90
N SER A 336 37.04 -19.06 19.13
CA SER A 336 37.89 -19.43 20.28
C SER A 336 37.29 -19.01 21.64
N ALA A 337 36.59 -19.90 22.34
CA ALA A 337 36.23 -19.79 23.76
C ALA A 337 35.99 -21.19 24.39
N PRO A 338 36.26 -21.41 25.70
CA PRO A 338 36.20 -22.72 26.36
C PRO A 338 34.77 -23.15 26.81
N PRO A 339 34.55 -24.42 27.23
CA PRO A 339 33.22 -25.01 27.27
C PRO A 339 32.45 -24.93 28.60
N SER A 340 31.13 -24.66 28.46
CA SER A 340 29.99 -25.22 29.21
C SER A 340 29.82 -24.97 30.72
N GLU A 341 28.76 -24.23 31.07
CA GLU A 341 27.85 -24.56 32.18
C GLU A 341 26.38 -24.54 31.68
N PRO A 342 25.42 -25.21 32.35
CA PRO A 342 24.09 -25.48 31.81
C PRO A 342 23.13 -24.28 31.91
N ALA A 343 22.18 -24.21 30.96
CA ALA A 343 21.26 -23.08 30.85
C ALA A 343 20.16 -23.05 31.92
N GLU A 344 20.10 -21.95 32.68
CA GLU A 344 18.91 -21.59 33.47
C GLU A 344 17.80 -20.95 32.61
N ARG A 345 16.61 -20.83 33.20
CA ARG A 345 15.36 -20.51 32.49
C ARG A 345 15.33 -19.05 32.04
N VAL A 346 15.34 -18.80 30.73
CA VAL A 346 15.15 -17.47 30.14
C VAL A 346 13.75 -16.93 30.48
N GLY A 347 13.69 -15.96 31.39
CA GLY A 347 12.49 -15.17 31.66
C GLY A 347 12.16 -14.21 30.51
N LYS A 348 10.98 -13.56 30.57
CA LYS A 348 10.55 -12.58 29.56
C LYS A 348 11.59 -11.47 29.39
N VAL A 349 12.27 -11.44 28.25
CA VAL A 349 13.23 -10.38 27.90
C VAL A 349 12.49 -9.05 27.80
N ARG A 350 12.78 -8.12 28.74
CA ARG A 350 12.42 -6.71 28.60
C ARG A 350 13.43 -6.07 27.66
N TRP A 351 12.93 -5.53 26.55
CA TRP A 351 13.74 -4.76 25.59
C TRP A 351 14.29 -3.49 26.24
N ALA A 352 15.58 -3.23 26.02
CA ALA A 352 16.22 -1.95 26.32
C ALA A 352 16.51 -1.24 24.98
N PRO A 353 16.13 0.04 24.80
CA PRO A 353 16.31 0.75 23.53
C PRO A 353 17.75 1.24 23.34
N ALA A 354 18.15 1.44 22.08
CA ALA A 354 19.34 2.20 21.74
C ALA A 354 19.19 3.69 22.14
N PRO A 355 20.29 4.41 22.44
CA PRO A 355 20.26 5.85 22.67
C PRO A 355 19.92 6.64 21.39
N PRO A 356 19.39 7.87 21.50
CA PRO A 356 19.11 8.70 20.33
C PRO A 356 20.41 9.13 19.61
N PRO A 357 20.39 9.28 18.27
CA PRO A 357 21.51 9.85 17.52
C PRO A 357 21.70 11.35 17.83
N ASN A 358 22.93 11.83 17.71
CA ASN A 358 23.27 13.23 18.02
C ASN A 358 22.77 14.19 16.94
N THR A 359 21.78 15.00 17.28
CA THR A 359 21.28 16.09 16.43
C THR A 359 22.35 17.17 16.21
N SER A 360 22.59 17.56 14.96
CA SER A 360 23.42 18.72 14.62
C SER A 360 22.66 19.64 13.65
N GLU A 361 22.81 20.95 13.80
CA GLU A 361 21.85 21.93 13.26
C GLU A 361 21.92 22.06 11.73
N GLY A 362 21.12 21.25 11.03
CA GLY A 362 20.67 21.56 9.68
C GLY A 362 19.66 22.71 9.69
N SER A 363 19.74 23.60 8.70
CA SER A 363 18.93 24.83 8.65
C SER A 363 17.44 24.55 8.41
N LEU A 364 16.69 24.29 9.48
CA LEU A 364 15.23 24.22 9.50
C LEU A 364 14.62 25.59 9.09
N PRO A 365 13.42 25.62 8.49
CA PRO A 365 12.74 26.88 8.15
C PRO A 365 12.43 27.69 9.42
N SER A 366 13.21 28.75 9.64
CA SER A 366 13.26 29.54 10.88
C SER A 366 12.13 30.57 11.00
N VAL A 367 10.90 30.07 11.11
CA VAL A 367 9.79 30.86 11.69
C VAL A 367 9.94 30.84 13.21
N ILE A 368 10.23 32.00 13.81
CA ILE A 368 10.16 32.16 15.28
C ILE A 368 8.68 32.22 15.66
N VAL A 369 8.07 31.05 15.77
CA VAL A 369 6.83 30.86 16.51
C VAL A 369 7.19 30.84 17.99
N ASP A 370 6.46 31.56 18.83
CA ASP A 370 6.53 31.38 20.28
C ASP A 370 5.86 30.05 20.64
N VAL A 371 6.67 28.99 20.69
CA VAL A 371 6.20 27.61 20.90
C VAL A 371 5.98 27.41 22.40
N GLY A 372 4.82 27.85 22.87
CA GLY A 372 4.47 27.91 24.30
C GLY A 372 4.72 26.60 25.06
N GLU A 373 5.03 26.73 26.35
CA GLU A 373 5.62 25.67 27.21
C GLU A 373 4.92 24.30 27.15
N ASP A 374 3.60 24.28 26.94
CA ASP A 374 2.80 23.08 26.76
C ASP A 374 3.33 22.16 25.64
N VAL A 375 3.81 22.73 24.53
CA VAL A 375 4.29 21.98 23.37
C VAL A 375 5.64 21.32 23.64
N GLU A 376 6.56 22.00 24.33
CA GLU A 376 7.82 21.40 24.76
C GLU A 376 7.59 20.29 25.80
N GLN A 377 6.60 20.44 26.68
CA GLN A 377 6.18 19.38 27.61
C GLN A 377 5.62 18.15 26.87
N LEU A 378 4.75 18.36 25.87
CA LEU A 378 4.20 17.29 25.03
C LEU A 378 5.29 16.58 24.20
N ILE A 379 6.26 17.32 23.67
CA ILE A 379 7.40 16.79 22.95
C ILE A 379 8.33 16.00 23.89
N ALA A 380 8.55 16.48 25.12
CA ALA A 380 9.27 15.74 26.15
C ALA A 380 8.58 14.41 26.51
N ALA A 381 7.24 14.36 26.49
CA ALA A 381 6.49 13.11 26.65
C ALA A 381 6.70 12.13 25.47
N LEU A 382 6.79 12.62 24.23
CA LEU A 382 7.10 11.76 23.07
C LEU A 382 8.45 11.06 23.18
N ARG A 383 9.44 11.64 23.87
CA ARG A 383 10.78 11.04 24.06
C ARG A 383 10.74 9.70 24.82
N VAL A 384 9.78 9.51 25.72
CA VAL A 384 9.64 8.27 26.52
C VAL A 384 8.60 7.30 25.98
N ALA A 385 7.71 7.77 25.09
CA ALA A 385 6.60 7.01 24.53
C ALA A 385 6.99 5.67 23.88
N GLY A 386 6.12 4.68 24.02
CA GLY A 386 6.11 3.40 23.31
C GLY A 386 5.06 3.36 22.19
N PRO A 387 4.97 2.24 21.44
CA PRO A 387 4.05 2.09 20.31
C PRO A 387 2.55 2.21 20.64
N GLU A 388 2.17 2.05 21.91
CA GLU A 388 0.78 2.09 22.39
C GLU A 388 0.31 3.52 22.73
N ASP A 389 1.23 4.48 22.93
CA ASP A 389 0.95 5.80 23.51
C ASP A 389 0.38 6.83 22.49
N GLU A 390 -0.41 6.37 21.52
CA GLU A 390 -0.89 7.19 20.38
C GLU A 390 -1.68 8.44 20.80
N MET A 391 -2.30 8.42 21.98
CA MET A 391 -3.08 9.55 22.49
C MET A 391 -2.22 10.78 22.80
N LEU A 392 -0.90 10.64 22.97
CA LEU A 392 0.04 11.77 23.12
C LEU A 392 0.16 12.62 21.84
N ILE A 393 -0.27 12.10 20.69
CA ILE A 393 -0.21 12.81 19.41
C ILE A 393 -1.35 13.84 19.29
N LEU A 394 -2.52 13.58 19.90
CA LEU A 394 -3.71 14.43 19.73
C LEU A 394 -3.53 15.88 20.22
N PRO A 395 -2.90 16.16 21.38
CA PRO A 395 -2.64 17.54 21.81
C PRO A 395 -1.67 18.29 20.90
N LEU A 396 -0.67 17.62 20.33
CA LEU A 396 0.27 18.24 19.38
C LEU A 396 -0.43 18.61 18.06
N LEU A 397 -1.33 17.74 17.55
CA LEU A 397 -2.17 18.08 16.40
C LEU A 397 -3.11 19.26 16.69
N ALA A 398 -3.57 19.41 17.93
CA ALA A 398 -4.39 20.56 18.36
C ALA A 398 -3.58 21.86 18.49
N ALA A 399 -2.32 21.79 18.91
CA ALA A 399 -1.37 22.92 18.86
C ALA A 399 -1.02 23.35 17.42
N GLY A 400 -1.18 22.44 16.45
CA GLY A 400 -1.12 22.73 15.02
C GLY A 400 0.30 22.87 14.46
N GLU A 401 0.43 23.55 13.33
CA GLU A 401 1.67 23.60 12.54
C GLU A 401 2.86 24.22 13.32
N GLY A 402 2.60 25.05 14.34
CA GLY A 402 3.62 25.62 15.21
C GLY A 402 4.43 24.60 16.03
N ALA A 403 3.94 23.36 16.19
CA ALA A 403 4.68 22.28 16.83
C ALA A 403 5.69 21.58 15.89
N LEU A 404 5.54 21.70 14.56
CA LEU A 404 6.39 21.01 13.59
C LEU A 404 7.89 21.39 13.63
N PRO A 405 8.30 22.67 13.84
CA PRO A 405 9.72 23.00 14.00
C PRO A 405 10.36 22.31 15.21
N ALA A 406 9.65 22.23 16.33
CA ALA A 406 10.12 21.58 17.55
C ALA A 406 10.14 20.05 17.40
N LEU A 407 9.11 19.47 16.78
CA LEU A 407 9.06 18.05 16.43
C LEU A 407 10.21 17.64 15.48
N ALA A 408 10.60 18.52 14.55
CA ALA A 408 11.69 18.28 13.61
C ALA A 408 13.07 18.27 14.30
N ARG A 409 13.29 19.10 15.34
CA ARG A 409 14.52 19.04 16.15
C ARG A 409 14.73 17.70 16.82
N GLU A 410 13.64 17.05 17.24
CA GLU A 410 13.69 15.77 17.95
C GLU A 410 13.74 14.55 17.04
N PHE A 411 13.75 14.70 15.72
CA PHE A 411 13.66 13.57 14.79
C PHE A 411 14.97 12.74 14.73
N PRO A 412 14.93 11.40 14.73
CA PRO A 412 13.75 10.52 14.67
C PRO A 412 13.13 10.22 16.04
N GLY A 413 13.66 10.75 17.13
CA GLY A 413 13.21 10.49 18.49
C GLY A 413 13.62 9.12 19.00
N ARG A 414 12.91 8.63 20.02
CA ARG A 414 13.14 7.28 20.56
C ARG A 414 12.64 6.23 19.59
N LEU A 415 13.57 5.53 18.95
CA LEU A 415 13.30 4.46 17.99
C LEU A 415 12.65 3.25 18.66
N TRP A 416 11.72 2.62 17.94
CA TRP A 416 11.14 1.32 18.27
C TRP A 416 11.66 0.19 17.36
N PHE A 417 12.54 0.53 16.41
CA PHE A 417 13.14 -0.37 15.42
C PHE A 417 14.60 0.06 15.18
N ASP A 418 15.54 -0.88 15.27
CA ASP A 418 16.93 -0.67 14.85
C ASP A 418 17.15 -1.27 13.46
N ARG A 419 17.58 -0.44 12.51
CA ARG A 419 17.90 -0.85 11.13
C ARG A 419 19.14 -1.74 11.01
N ASN A 420 19.97 -1.80 12.05
CA ASN A 420 21.22 -2.56 12.09
C ASN A 420 21.02 -4.01 12.60
N GLU A 421 19.94 -4.28 13.33
CA GLU A 421 19.60 -5.64 13.78
C GLU A 421 18.94 -6.48 12.67
N PRO A 422 19.06 -7.82 12.69
CA PRO A 422 18.40 -8.68 11.69
C PRO A 422 16.87 -8.63 11.80
N HIS A 423 16.21 -8.15 10.74
CA HIS A 423 14.75 -7.98 10.71
C HIS A 423 14.09 -8.70 9.51
N ALA A 424 12.87 -9.19 9.74
CA ALA A 424 12.06 -9.93 8.74
C ALA A 424 11.07 -9.05 7.96
N ARG A 425 11.04 -7.75 8.25
CA ARG A 425 10.36 -6.69 7.49
C ARG A 425 10.88 -5.32 7.98
N ILE A 426 10.97 -4.34 7.10
CA ILE A 426 11.14 -2.93 7.48
C ILE A 426 9.75 -2.35 7.85
N PRO A 427 9.59 -1.62 8.96
CA PRO A 427 8.32 -1.04 9.39
C PRO A 427 7.81 0.06 8.45
N ALA A 428 6.56 0.47 8.60
CA ALA A 428 6.05 1.70 8.00
C ALA A 428 6.70 2.93 8.68
N GLY A 429 6.75 4.07 8.00
CA GLY A 429 7.34 5.30 8.54
C GLY A 429 6.73 5.73 9.88
N ARG A 430 5.41 5.59 10.02
CA ARG A 430 4.64 5.84 11.25
C ARG A 430 4.96 4.90 12.42
N ASP A 431 5.69 3.81 12.19
CA ASP A 431 6.01 2.78 13.19
C ASP A 431 7.49 2.75 13.58
N VAL A 432 8.27 3.72 13.10
CA VAL A 432 9.67 3.93 13.49
C VAL A 432 9.78 4.49 14.92
N SER A 433 8.93 5.45 15.27
CA SER A 433 8.94 6.15 16.57
C SER A 433 7.67 7.00 16.78
N SER A 434 7.50 7.52 18.00
CA SER A 434 6.48 8.50 18.37
C SER A 434 6.56 9.79 17.54
N VAL A 435 7.77 10.31 17.33
CA VAL A 435 8.04 11.51 16.54
C VAL A 435 7.70 11.26 15.06
N ALA A 436 8.12 10.12 14.50
CA ALA A 436 7.81 9.74 13.12
C ALA A 436 6.30 9.53 12.89
N ARG A 437 5.60 8.90 13.86
CA ARG A 437 4.13 8.76 13.83
C ARG A 437 3.43 10.11 13.86
N THR A 438 3.93 11.05 14.66
CA THR A 438 3.42 12.43 14.74
C THR A 438 3.63 13.18 13.42
N PHE A 439 4.80 13.04 12.76
CA PHE A 439 5.07 13.56 11.42
C PHE A 439 4.04 13.07 10.38
N VAL A 440 3.71 11.78 10.37
CA VAL A 440 2.68 11.21 9.48
C VAL A 440 1.28 11.72 9.84
N ALA A 441 0.96 11.85 11.13
CA ALA A 441 -0.33 12.34 11.60
C ALA A 441 -0.62 13.82 11.23
N PHE A 442 0.42 14.65 11.09
CA PHE A 442 0.30 16.02 10.57
C PHE A 442 -0.01 16.10 9.06
N GLY A 443 0.14 15.00 8.31
CA GLY A 443 -0.12 14.94 6.87
C GLY A 443 0.76 15.91 6.06
N GLN A 444 0.28 16.40 4.91
CA GLN A 444 1.06 17.19 3.93
C GLN A 444 1.70 18.49 4.47
N ARG A 445 1.36 18.87 5.71
CA ARG A 445 1.97 19.98 6.47
C ARG A 445 3.41 19.66 6.90
N SER A 446 3.67 18.42 7.32
CA SER A 446 4.99 18.01 7.83
C SER A 446 6.04 17.84 6.73
N VAL A 447 5.63 17.69 5.46
CA VAL A 447 6.50 17.57 4.28
C VAL A 447 7.57 18.68 4.21
N ALA A 448 7.20 19.93 4.52
CA ALA A 448 8.14 21.05 4.51
C ALA A 448 9.27 20.93 5.56
N TYR A 449 9.02 20.21 6.65
CA TYR A 449 9.98 19.92 7.72
C TYR A 449 10.70 18.59 7.52
N LEU A 450 10.10 17.66 6.78
CA LEU A 450 10.70 16.38 6.40
C LEU A 450 11.79 16.54 5.32
N ILE A 451 11.64 17.51 4.40
CA ILE A 451 12.61 17.76 3.33
C ILE A 451 14.03 18.10 3.86
N PRO A 452 14.21 19.00 4.86
CA PRO A 452 15.51 19.19 5.51
C PRO A 452 16.06 17.90 6.19
N LEU A 453 15.20 17.10 6.82
CA LEU A 453 15.60 15.85 7.49
C LEU A 453 16.10 14.79 6.50
N LEU A 454 15.58 14.79 5.26
CA LEU A 454 16.11 13.97 4.18
C LEU A 454 17.56 14.32 3.82
N ASP A 455 18.05 15.53 4.09
CA ASP A 455 19.43 15.97 3.76
C ASP A 455 20.35 16.11 4.99
N HIS A 456 19.87 15.68 6.17
CA HIS A 456 20.61 15.78 7.43
C HIS A 456 21.97 15.04 7.40
N ALA A 457 22.96 15.53 8.14
CA ALA A 457 24.33 14.98 8.10
C ALA A 457 24.41 13.51 8.55
N ASP A 458 23.63 13.13 9.56
CA ASP A 458 23.53 11.77 10.08
C ASP A 458 22.76 10.83 9.11
N PRO A 459 23.35 9.70 8.67
CA PRO A 459 22.69 8.75 7.77
C PRO A 459 21.47 8.04 8.39
N ASP A 460 21.39 7.88 9.70
CA ASP A 460 20.23 7.27 10.37
C ASP A 460 19.03 8.22 10.29
N VAL A 461 19.25 9.53 10.52
CA VAL A 461 18.21 10.55 10.31
C VAL A 461 17.71 10.53 8.88
N ARG A 462 18.60 10.54 7.87
CA ARG A 462 18.19 10.44 6.45
C ARG A 462 17.44 9.15 6.15
N TYR A 463 17.83 8.03 6.77
CA TYR A 463 17.17 6.73 6.59
C TYR A 463 15.74 6.75 7.12
N TYR A 464 15.54 7.16 8.37
CA TYR A 464 14.21 7.23 8.97
C TYR A 464 13.33 8.30 8.31
N ALA A 465 13.90 9.44 7.89
CA ALA A 465 13.20 10.45 7.09
C ALA A 465 12.76 9.89 5.73
N THR A 466 13.58 9.05 5.09
CA THR A 466 13.24 8.38 3.82
C THR A 466 12.12 7.33 4.01
N LEU A 467 12.08 6.61 5.13
CA LEU A 467 10.96 5.71 5.46
C LEU A 467 9.67 6.51 5.72
N VAL A 468 9.73 7.61 6.47
CA VAL A 468 8.60 8.51 6.71
C VAL A 468 8.09 9.10 5.40
N ALA A 469 8.98 9.55 4.51
CA ALA A 469 8.62 10.11 3.20
C ALA A 469 7.89 9.09 2.29
N SER A 470 8.14 7.78 2.45
CA SER A 470 7.44 6.74 1.68
C SER A 470 5.94 6.59 2.02
N GLU A 471 5.46 7.24 3.08
CA GLU A 471 4.04 7.28 3.45
C GLU A 471 3.26 8.45 2.83
N PHE A 472 3.94 9.30 2.04
CA PHE A 472 3.35 10.49 1.40
C PHE A 472 3.37 10.38 -0.12
N VAL A 473 2.27 10.81 -0.75
CA VAL A 473 2.26 11.18 -2.17
C VAL A 473 2.30 12.71 -2.22
N ASP A 474 3.48 13.29 -2.43
CA ASP A 474 3.66 14.74 -2.57
C ASP A 474 4.77 15.07 -3.59
N PRO A 475 4.48 15.85 -4.64
CA PRO A 475 5.46 16.30 -5.63
C PRO A 475 6.77 16.84 -5.06
N ARG A 476 6.72 17.54 -3.92
CA ARG A 476 7.88 18.19 -3.29
C ARG A 476 8.90 17.19 -2.74
N LEU A 477 8.53 15.92 -2.59
CA LEU A 477 9.42 14.85 -2.12
C LEU A 477 10.19 14.16 -3.26
N VAL A 478 9.72 14.26 -4.52
CA VAL A 478 10.33 13.54 -5.66
C VAL A 478 11.79 13.94 -5.87
N GLU A 479 12.09 15.23 -5.80
CA GLU A 479 13.45 15.77 -5.92
C GLU A 479 14.37 15.33 -4.75
N PRO A 480 14.06 15.63 -3.46
CA PRO A 480 14.87 15.17 -2.32
C PRO A 480 15.09 13.65 -2.27
N ILE A 481 14.06 12.85 -2.54
CA ILE A 481 14.19 11.39 -2.56
C ILE A 481 15.02 10.93 -3.77
N GLY A 482 14.90 11.59 -4.92
CA GLY A 482 15.76 11.39 -6.08
C GLY A 482 17.24 11.63 -5.78
N GLN A 483 17.57 12.63 -4.94
CA GLN A 483 18.95 12.87 -4.48
C GLN A 483 19.45 11.76 -3.55
N ARG A 484 18.57 11.16 -2.74
CA ARG A 484 18.90 10.01 -1.87
C ARG A 484 19.23 8.72 -2.63
N LEU A 485 19.00 8.65 -3.94
CA LEU A 485 19.57 7.59 -4.80
C LEU A 485 21.11 7.61 -4.83
N TYR A 486 21.73 8.77 -4.59
CA TYR A 486 23.19 8.96 -4.60
C TYR A 486 23.85 8.87 -3.22
N ASP A 487 23.08 8.55 -2.17
CA ASP A 487 23.56 8.57 -0.79
C ASP A 487 24.77 7.66 -0.56
N SER A 488 25.58 7.96 0.46
CA SER A 488 26.66 7.07 0.90
C SER A 488 26.10 5.81 1.56
N ASP A 489 25.02 5.93 2.32
CA ASP A 489 24.39 4.85 3.07
C ASP A 489 23.57 3.89 2.16
N PRO A 490 23.84 2.56 2.18
CA PRO A 490 23.09 1.60 1.37
C PRO A 490 21.62 1.46 1.74
N GLY A 491 21.27 1.63 3.02
CA GLY A 491 19.90 1.61 3.50
C GLY A 491 19.10 2.79 2.98
N VAL A 492 19.68 4.00 3.04
CA VAL A 492 19.06 5.23 2.49
C VAL A 492 18.78 5.09 1.00
N ARG A 493 19.77 4.66 0.20
CA ARG A 493 19.55 4.38 -1.25
C ARG A 493 18.43 3.36 -1.48
N SER A 494 18.36 2.31 -0.65
CA SER A 494 17.36 1.25 -0.76
C SER A 494 15.96 1.70 -0.32
N GLY A 495 15.87 2.64 0.63
CA GLY A 495 14.63 3.33 1.00
C GLY A 495 14.15 4.28 -0.08
N ALA A 496 15.07 5.01 -0.73
CA ALA A 496 14.76 5.97 -1.78
C ALA A 496 14.04 5.29 -2.97
N TYR A 497 14.50 4.12 -3.42
CA TYR A 497 13.80 3.35 -4.46
C TYR A 497 12.37 2.92 -4.05
N ARG A 498 12.09 2.72 -2.75
CA ARG A 498 10.74 2.39 -2.24
C ARG A 498 9.84 3.63 -2.16
N ALA A 499 10.37 4.75 -1.67
CA ALA A 499 9.64 6.01 -1.68
C ALA A 499 9.30 6.43 -3.13
N LEU A 500 10.22 6.26 -4.08
CA LEU A 500 9.96 6.51 -5.51
C LEU A 500 8.91 5.60 -6.14
N SER A 501 8.67 4.38 -5.64
CA SER A 501 7.59 3.53 -6.17
C SER A 501 6.19 4.00 -5.74
N VAL A 502 6.08 4.79 -4.67
CA VAL A 502 4.86 5.49 -4.25
C VAL A 502 4.74 6.85 -4.95
N LEU A 503 5.85 7.60 -5.00
CA LEU A 503 5.93 8.91 -5.64
C LEU A 503 5.87 8.87 -7.19
N TYR A 504 5.79 7.68 -7.80
CA TYR A 504 5.51 7.51 -9.24
C TYR A 504 4.20 8.17 -9.68
N ALA A 505 3.23 8.32 -8.77
CA ALA A 505 1.97 9.03 -9.02
C ALA A 505 2.15 10.54 -9.27
N CYS A 506 3.31 11.12 -8.96
CA CYS A 506 3.67 12.51 -9.28
C CYS A 506 4.31 12.58 -10.67
N GLU A 507 3.52 12.31 -11.72
CA GLU A 507 4.03 12.02 -13.07
C GLU A 507 4.98 13.09 -13.65
N ALA A 508 4.70 14.37 -13.43
CA ALA A 508 5.49 15.48 -13.97
C ALA A 508 6.88 15.55 -13.32
N GLU A 509 6.91 15.60 -11.99
CA GLU A 509 8.14 15.69 -11.20
C GLU A 509 8.95 14.39 -11.29
N PHE A 510 8.28 13.24 -11.44
CA PHE A 510 8.93 11.96 -11.70
C PHE A 510 9.58 11.93 -13.10
N THR A 511 8.95 12.54 -14.10
CA THR A 511 9.55 12.71 -15.44
C THR A 511 10.78 13.61 -15.37
N GLU A 512 10.71 14.74 -14.65
CA GLU A 512 11.87 15.61 -14.41
C GLU A 512 13.00 14.90 -13.63
N LEU A 513 12.69 13.97 -12.73
CA LEU A 513 13.68 13.10 -12.09
C LEU A 513 14.33 12.15 -13.10
N ILE A 514 13.53 11.46 -13.92
CA ILE A 514 14.04 10.55 -14.95
C ILE A 514 14.94 11.28 -15.95
N ASP A 515 14.57 12.47 -16.43
CA ASP A 515 15.41 13.23 -17.37
C ASP A 515 16.73 13.71 -16.74
N ARG A 516 16.74 14.03 -15.44
CA ARG A 516 18.00 14.32 -14.72
C ARG A 516 18.86 13.07 -14.50
N LEU A 517 18.26 11.91 -14.29
CA LEU A 517 18.99 10.62 -14.28
C LEU A 517 19.57 10.30 -15.67
N ARG A 518 18.81 10.55 -16.75
CA ARG A 518 19.28 10.44 -18.15
C ARG A 518 20.40 11.44 -18.47
N ALA A 519 20.41 12.61 -17.85
CA ALA A 519 21.52 13.57 -17.95
C ALA A 519 22.75 13.09 -17.15
N GLY A 520 22.55 12.67 -15.89
CA GLY A 520 23.62 12.15 -15.02
C GLY A 520 24.31 10.90 -15.57
N ALA A 521 23.56 10.01 -16.24
CA ALA A 521 24.11 8.83 -16.91
C ALA A 521 24.98 9.17 -18.14
N ARG A 522 24.81 10.35 -18.73
CA ARG A 522 25.67 10.90 -19.80
C ARG A 522 26.86 11.69 -19.26
N ASP A 523 26.84 12.14 -18.01
CA ASP A 523 27.91 12.93 -17.40
C ASP A 523 29.08 12.08 -16.87
N GLY A 524 30.02 11.78 -17.76
CA GLY A 524 31.26 11.06 -17.43
C GLY A 524 32.23 11.79 -16.48
N ARG A 525 31.97 13.05 -16.06
CA ARG A 525 32.86 13.80 -15.17
C ARG A 525 32.91 13.23 -13.74
N LYS A 526 31.85 12.56 -13.29
CA LYS A 526 31.74 11.95 -11.96
C LYS A 526 31.33 10.48 -12.07
N LEU A 527 32.30 9.61 -12.33
CA LEU A 527 32.11 8.15 -12.53
C LEU A 527 31.08 7.50 -11.58
N ARG A 528 31.17 7.74 -10.26
CA ARG A 528 30.22 7.18 -9.28
C ARG A 528 28.79 7.70 -9.46
N SER A 529 28.62 8.98 -9.76
CA SER A 529 27.31 9.57 -10.10
C SER A 529 26.77 9.01 -11.41
N GLN A 530 27.63 8.85 -12.43
CA GLN A 530 27.24 8.26 -13.71
C GLN A 530 26.73 6.82 -13.54
N ILE A 531 27.50 5.97 -12.84
CA ILE A 531 27.10 4.59 -12.52
C ILE A 531 25.78 4.55 -11.74
N THR A 532 25.63 5.40 -10.73
CA THR A 532 24.39 5.47 -9.92
C THR A 532 23.19 5.87 -10.79
N SER A 533 23.38 6.82 -11.71
CA SER A 533 22.34 7.24 -12.66
C SER A 533 21.94 6.10 -13.60
N ILE A 534 22.92 5.37 -14.15
CA ILE A 534 22.71 4.20 -15.01
C ILE A 534 21.91 3.11 -14.26
N GLU A 535 22.33 2.74 -13.06
CA GLU A 535 21.62 1.77 -12.21
C GLU A 535 20.21 2.23 -11.83
N ALA A 536 20.01 3.53 -11.61
CA ALA A 536 18.72 4.11 -11.28
C ALA A 536 17.74 4.04 -12.46
N LEU A 537 18.17 4.37 -13.68
CA LEU A 537 17.34 4.22 -14.90
C LEU A 537 16.92 2.76 -15.10
N GLY A 538 17.86 1.82 -14.90
CA GLY A 538 17.56 0.39 -14.92
C GLY A 538 16.56 -0.04 -13.83
N ARG A 539 16.69 0.48 -12.59
CA ARG A 539 15.81 0.13 -11.47
C ARG A 539 14.42 0.77 -11.57
N LEU A 540 14.32 2.04 -11.96
CA LEU A 540 13.07 2.76 -12.21
C LEU A 540 12.40 2.38 -13.55
N ARG A 541 12.98 1.40 -14.27
CA ARG A 541 12.46 0.78 -15.49
C ARG A 541 12.29 1.72 -16.70
N ASP A 542 13.16 2.72 -16.83
CA ASP A 542 13.19 3.61 -18.00
C ASP A 542 13.58 2.87 -19.28
N ALA A 543 12.58 2.59 -20.13
CA ALA A 543 12.76 1.90 -21.40
C ALA A 543 13.37 2.79 -22.50
N GLU A 544 13.15 4.11 -22.46
CA GLU A 544 13.67 5.04 -23.49
C GLU A 544 15.20 5.18 -23.41
N SER A 545 15.80 4.89 -22.24
CA SER A 545 17.25 4.79 -22.09
C SER A 545 17.88 3.53 -22.72
N PHE A 546 17.11 2.57 -23.24
CA PHE A 546 17.63 1.25 -23.61
C PHE A 546 18.73 1.31 -24.68
N GLU A 547 18.53 2.00 -25.80
CA GLU A 547 19.57 2.14 -26.85
C GLU A 547 20.83 2.83 -26.31
N PHE A 548 20.66 3.87 -25.50
CA PHE A 548 21.77 4.56 -24.85
C PHE A 548 22.56 3.63 -23.90
N LEU A 549 21.87 2.79 -23.11
CA LEU A 549 22.51 1.77 -22.28
C LEU A 549 23.24 0.72 -23.14
N VAL A 550 22.71 0.33 -24.30
CA VAL A 550 23.41 -0.54 -25.27
C VAL A 550 24.69 0.14 -25.81
N SER A 551 24.66 1.46 -25.99
CA SER A 551 25.85 2.22 -26.42
C SER A 551 27.00 2.18 -25.41
N LEU A 552 26.69 2.19 -24.11
CA LEU A 552 27.63 2.20 -22.99
C LEU A 552 28.36 0.85 -22.75
N LEU A 553 27.95 -0.23 -23.41
CA LEU A 553 28.63 -1.53 -23.31
C LEU A 553 30.06 -1.51 -23.87
N ASP A 554 30.36 -0.58 -24.78
CA ASP A 554 31.71 -0.36 -25.32
C ASP A 554 32.56 0.60 -24.44
N SER A 555 32.06 1.03 -23.28
CA SER A 555 32.75 2.01 -22.43
C SER A 555 34.13 1.49 -21.97
N PRO A 556 35.20 2.33 -22.03
CA PRO A 556 36.51 1.96 -21.50
C PRO A 556 36.51 1.79 -19.96
N GLN A 557 35.46 2.26 -19.28
CA GLN A 557 35.25 2.10 -17.84
C GLN A 557 34.41 0.84 -17.59
N VAL A 558 35.05 -0.20 -17.04
CA VAL A 558 34.46 -1.54 -16.85
C VAL A 558 33.22 -1.48 -15.95
N GLU A 559 33.21 -0.57 -14.98
CA GLU A 559 32.11 -0.30 -14.06
C GLU A 559 30.89 0.28 -14.79
N VAL A 560 31.09 1.18 -15.76
CA VAL A 560 30.01 1.76 -16.60
C VAL A 560 29.43 0.70 -17.51
N ALA A 561 30.27 -0.08 -18.19
CA ALA A 561 29.81 -1.19 -19.05
C ALA A 561 29.06 -2.27 -18.24
N ARG A 562 29.48 -2.56 -17.00
CA ARG A 562 28.79 -3.47 -16.07
C ARG A 562 27.44 -2.92 -15.60
N ALA A 563 27.38 -1.66 -15.20
CA ALA A 563 26.15 -1.00 -14.77
C ALA A 563 25.13 -0.93 -15.93
N ALA A 564 25.59 -0.65 -17.14
CA ALA A 564 24.78 -0.64 -18.35
C ALA A 564 24.24 -2.05 -18.67
N HIS A 565 25.10 -3.08 -18.66
CA HIS A 565 24.69 -4.48 -18.83
C HIS A 565 23.64 -4.91 -17.79
N ALA A 566 23.88 -4.67 -16.49
CA ALA A 566 22.94 -5.01 -15.43
C ALA A 566 21.59 -4.29 -15.59
N SER A 567 21.59 -3.08 -16.14
CA SER A 567 20.38 -2.29 -16.41
C SER A 567 19.62 -2.82 -17.64
N LEU A 568 20.30 -3.21 -18.72
CA LEU A 568 19.70 -3.86 -19.88
C LEU A 568 19.05 -5.21 -19.53
N VAL A 569 19.73 -6.03 -18.72
CA VAL A 569 19.20 -7.30 -18.19
C VAL A 569 17.96 -7.05 -17.33
N ARG A 570 17.94 -5.97 -16.53
CA ARG A 570 16.78 -5.59 -15.71
C ARG A 570 15.61 -5.04 -16.53
N LEU A 571 15.88 -4.28 -17.58
CA LEU A 571 14.84 -3.74 -18.47
C LEU A 571 14.19 -4.84 -19.32
N SER A 572 14.98 -5.76 -19.88
CA SER A 572 14.50 -6.77 -20.84
C SER A 572 14.19 -8.16 -20.24
N CYS A 573 14.77 -8.49 -19.08
CA CYS A 573 14.89 -9.87 -18.58
C CYS A 573 15.49 -10.87 -19.61
N GLN A 574 16.37 -10.38 -20.48
CA GLN A 574 17.25 -11.17 -21.36
C GLN A 574 18.72 -11.00 -20.91
N ASP A 575 19.63 -11.85 -21.38
CA ASP A 575 21.08 -11.59 -21.25
C ASP A 575 21.85 -12.03 -22.51
N PHE A 576 22.57 -11.07 -23.10
CA PHE A 576 23.46 -11.30 -24.25
C PHE A 576 24.94 -10.98 -23.94
N GLY A 577 25.28 -10.80 -22.66
CA GLY A 577 26.57 -10.32 -22.16
C GLY A 577 26.82 -8.85 -22.54
N THR A 578 28.09 -8.44 -22.58
CA THR A 578 28.50 -7.09 -23.05
C THR A 578 28.47 -6.94 -24.58
N SER A 579 27.84 -7.88 -25.32
CA SER A 579 27.89 -7.89 -26.79
C SER A 579 26.87 -6.92 -27.40
N LYS A 580 27.26 -5.66 -27.55
CA LYS A 580 26.46 -4.58 -28.19
C LYS A 580 25.75 -5.01 -29.48
N LYS A 581 26.44 -5.72 -30.38
CA LYS A 581 25.86 -6.25 -31.63
C LYS A 581 24.68 -7.21 -31.40
N LYS A 582 24.69 -8.01 -30.32
CA LYS A 582 23.57 -8.89 -29.97
C LYS A 582 22.41 -8.11 -29.37
N TRP A 583 22.69 -7.11 -28.53
CA TRP A 583 21.66 -6.24 -27.95
C TRP A 583 20.94 -5.41 -29.02
N LEU A 584 21.67 -4.79 -29.96
CA LEU A 584 21.06 -4.09 -31.10
C LEU A 584 20.23 -5.06 -31.96
N ALA A 585 20.80 -6.19 -32.39
CA ALA A 585 20.07 -7.20 -33.18
C ALA A 585 18.95 -7.96 -32.42
N TRP A 586 18.73 -7.64 -31.14
CA TRP A 586 17.54 -7.98 -30.37
C TRP A 586 16.58 -6.78 -30.32
N LEU A 587 17.06 -5.57 -30.04
CA LEU A 587 16.27 -4.33 -30.04
C LEU A 587 15.58 -4.12 -31.39
N ASP A 588 16.30 -4.25 -32.52
CA ASP A 588 15.76 -4.16 -33.90
C ASP A 588 14.51 -5.04 -34.15
N LYS A 589 14.25 -6.05 -33.31
CA LYS A 589 13.14 -7.00 -33.40
C LYS A 589 12.07 -6.83 -32.32
N ASN A 590 12.33 -6.00 -31.31
CA ASN A 590 11.49 -5.83 -30.11
C ASN A 590 11.18 -4.35 -29.81
N ASP A 591 11.79 -3.40 -30.51
CA ASP A 591 11.60 -1.94 -30.36
C ASP A 591 10.14 -1.50 -30.59
N SER A 592 9.45 -2.16 -31.52
CA SER A 592 8.01 -1.98 -31.77
C SER A 592 7.08 -2.67 -30.75
N LEU A 593 7.64 -3.40 -29.77
CA LEU A 593 6.88 -4.07 -28.71
C LEU A 593 7.01 -3.28 -27.41
N HIS A 594 5.92 -3.16 -26.65
CA HIS A 594 6.01 -2.51 -25.34
C HIS A 594 6.85 -3.34 -24.36
N ARG A 595 7.52 -2.69 -23.40
CA ARG A 595 8.39 -3.36 -22.42
C ARG A 595 7.73 -4.53 -21.67
N VAL A 596 6.41 -4.45 -21.42
CA VAL A 596 5.64 -5.55 -20.81
C VAL A 596 5.69 -6.82 -21.68
N GLU A 597 5.71 -6.71 -23.01
CA GLU A 597 5.83 -7.85 -23.92
C GLU A 597 7.23 -8.49 -23.87
N TRP A 598 8.28 -7.68 -23.67
CA TRP A 598 9.65 -8.19 -23.44
C TRP A 598 9.68 -9.11 -22.21
N LEU A 599 9.00 -8.71 -21.13
CA LEU A 599 8.85 -9.53 -19.91
C LEU A 599 8.02 -10.80 -20.18
N ILE A 600 6.94 -10.71 -20.98
CA ILE A 600 6.08 -11.85 -21.33
C ILE A 600 6.86 -12.90 -22.12
N ASP A 601 7.78 -12.51 -23.00
CA ASP A 601 8.65 -13.45 -23.70
C ASP A 601 9.84 -13.92 -22.84
N ALA A 602 10.31 -13.12 -21.87
CA ALA A 602 11.31 -13.55 -20.88
C ALA A 602 10.84 -14.71 -19.98
N LEU A 603 9.52 -14.95 -19.85
CA LEU A 603 8.96 -16.17 -19.25
C LEU A 603 9.44 -17.47 -19.94
N MET A 604 9.89 -17.38 -21.20
CA MET A 604 10.42 -18.53 -21.94
C MET A 604 11.94 -18.69 -21.88
N HIS A 605 12.66 -17.75 -21.23
CA HIS A 605 14.12 -17.75 -21.13
C HIS A 605 14.72 -19.04 -20.52
N SER A 606 15.98 -19.34 -20.84
CA SER A 606 16.69 -20.56 -20.43
C SER A 606 17.09 -20.55 -18.95
N ASP A 607 17.66 -19.43 -18.47
CA ASP A 607 17.93 -19.20 -17.05
C ASP A 607 16.63 -18.95 -16.26
N GLU A 608 16.52 -19.59 -15.09
CA GLU A 608 15.42 -19.42 -14.16
C GLU A 608 15.45 -18.06 -13.44
N ARG A 609 16.63 -17.46 -13.21
CA ARG A 609 16.71 -16.17 -12.49
C ARG A 609 16.01 -15.07 -13.26
N LEU A 610 16.23 -15.00 -14.58
CA LEU A 610 15.51 -14.06 -15.44
C LEU A 610 14.02 -14.40 -15.58
N ARG A 611 13.66 -15.69 -15.65
CA ARG A 611 12.24 -16.12 -15.60
C ARG A 611 11.51 -15.70 -14.33
N ARG A 612 12.20 -15.71 -13.19
CA ARG A 612 11.69 -15.26 -11.88
C ARG A 612 11.52 -13.75 -11.86
N ARG A 613 12.56 -12.98 -12.20
CA ARG A 613 12.47 -11.51 -12.31
C ARG A 613 11.33 -11.07 -13.24
N ALA A 614 11.20 -11.70 -14.41
CA ALA A 614 10.11 -11.43 -15.35
C ALA A 614 8.72 -11.78 -14.79
N SER A 615 8.56 -12.91 -14.11
CA SER A 615 7.25 -13.31 -13.56
C SER A 615 6.82 -12.52 -12.34
N ASP A 616 7.78 -12.18 -11.48
CA ASP A 616 7.51 -11.45 -10.24
C ASP A 616 7.20 -9.97 -10.57
N GLU A 617 7.90 -9.43 -11.57
CA GLU A 617 7.58 -8.11 -12.11
C GLU A 617 6.23 -8.11 -12.87
N LEU A 618 5.97 -9.04 -13.79
CA LEU A 618 4.63 -9.13 -14.43
C LEU A 618 3.52 -9.32 -13.40
N LYS A 619 3.74 -10.11 -12.36
CA LYS A 619 2.78 -10.24 -11.24
C LYS A 619 2.60 -8.91 -10.51
N HIS A 620 3.58 -8.02 -10.44
CA HIS A 620 3.43 -6.71 -9.81
C HIS A 620 2.74 -5.68 -10.71
N LEU A 621 3.14 -5.62 -12.00
CA LEU A 621 2.65 -4.62 -12.96
C LEU A 621 1.25 -4.93 -13.49
N THR A 622 0.87 -6.22 -13.57
CA THR A 622 -0.46 -6.64 -14.05
C THR A 622 -1.40 -7.03 -12.91
N GLN A 623 -0.85 -7.50 -11.80
CA GLN A 623 -1.53 -8.24 -10.70
C GLN A 623 -2.39 -9.43 -11.13
N GLU A 624 -2.21 -9.84 -12.39
CA GLU A 624 -2.81 -11.03 -12.97
C GLU A 624 -1.92 -12.24 -12.77
N TYR A 625 -2.25 -13.07 -11.79
CA TYR A 625 -1.67 -14.40 -11.73
C TYR A 625 -2.36 -15.34 -12.73
N PHE A 626 -1.58 -15.95 -13.64
CA PHE A 626 -2.06 -16.92 -14.64
C PHE A 626 -1.61 -18.38 -14.38
N GLY A 627 -1.11 -18.66 -13.17
CA GLY A 627 -0.61 -19.97 -12.76
C GLY A 627 0.87 -20.23 -13.09
N TYR A 628 1.67 -19.17 -13.27
CA TYR A 628 3.08 -19.30 -13.65
C TYR A 628 4.00 -19.52 -12.43
N HIS A 629 5.01 -20.40 -12.57
CA HIS A 629 6.13 -20.49 -11.65
C HIS A 629 7.45 -20.66 -12.46
N PRO A 630 8.59 -20.08 -12.06
CA PRO A 630 9.83 -20.11 -12.85
C PRO A 630 10.36 -21.52 -13.17
N GLY A 631 10.06 -22.50 -12.31
CA GLY A 631 10.43 -23.91 -12.49
C GLY A 631 9.49 -24.75 -13.39
N LEU A 632 8.42 -24.17 -13.97
CA LEU A 632 7.45 -24.94 -14.75
C LEU A 632 8.05 -25.58 -16.02
N PRO A 633 7.55 -26.76 -16.45
CA PRO A 633 7.87 -27.36 -17.74
C PRO A 633 7.64 -26.40 -18.92
N LYS A 634 8.45 -26.51 -19.97
CA LYS A 634 8.39 -25.60 -21.13
C LYS A 634 6.99 -25.50 -21.77
N ARG A 635 6.21 -26.59 -21.79
CA ARG A 635 4.83 -26.61 -22.30
C ARG A 635 3.87 -25.77 -21.44
N GLU A 636 4.01 -25.81 -20.12
CA GLU A 636 3.16 -25.05 -19.20
C GLU A 636 3.56 -23.58 -19.15
N ARG A 637 4.85 -23.27 -19.24
CA ARG A 637 5.33 -21.89 -19.44
C ARG A 637 4.81 -21.27 -20.74
N GLU A 638 4.75 -22.05 -21.81
CA GLU A 638 4.15 -21.60 -23.07
C GLU A 638 2.65 -21.29 -22.93
N VAL A 639 1.87 -22.17 -22.27
CA VAL A 639 0.44 -21.92 -21.99
C VAL A 639 0.26 -20.67 -21.13
N ALA A 640 1.09 -20.46 -20.12
CA ALA A 640 1.05 -19.26 -19.27
C ALA A 640 1.42 -17.99 -20.05
N ARG A 641 2.46 -18.03 -20.90
CA ARG A 641 2.80 -16.93 -21.82
C ARG A 641 1.64 -16.59 -22.76
N GLN A 642 0.95 -17.59 -23.29
CA GLN A 642 -0.23 -17.38 -24.15
C GLN A 642 -1.45 -16.83 -23.41
N LYS A 643 -1.53 -16.96 -22.07
CA LYS A 643 -2.51 -16.22 -21.26
C LYS A 643 -2.11 -14.75 -21.14
N TYR A 644 -0.85 -14.46 -20.77
CA TYR A 644 -0.34 -13.08 -20.70
C TYR A 644 -0.42 -12.34 -22.04
N ARG A 645 -0.06 -12.96 -23.17
CA ARG A 645 -0.19 -12.33 -24.51
C ARG A 645 -1.66 -12.03 -24.88
N ARG A 646 -2.61 -12.90 -24.53
CA ARG A 646 -4.05 -12.63 -24.74
C ARG A 646 -4.56 -11.50 -23.85
N TRP A 647 -4.19 -11.51 -22.57
CA TRP A 647 -4.49 -10.41 -21.65
C TRP A 647 -3.91 -9.07 -22.15
N TRP A 648 -2.67 -9.06 -22.67
CA TRP A 648 -2.07 -7.87 -23.25
C TRP A 648 -2.87 -7.33 -24.45
N GLN A 649 -3.30 -8.21 -25.35
CA GLN A 649 -4.09 -7.84 -26.54
C GLN A 649 -5.52 -7.35 -26.20
N GLN A 650 -6.14 -7.89 -25.15
CA GLN A 650 -7.54 -7.59 -24.79
C GLN A 650 -7.68 -6.41 -23.80
N VAL A 651 -6.72 -6.30 -22.89
CA VAL A 651 -6.75 -5.44 -21.70
C VAL A 651 -5.45 -4.64 -21.67
N GLY A 652 -4.32 -5.29 -21.43
CA GLY A 652 -3.06 -4.67 -21.05
C GLY A 652 -2.63 -3.49 -21.92
N SER A 653 -2.60 -3.63 -23.25
CA SER A 653 -2.15 -2.54 -24.15
C SER A 653 -2.83 -1.19 -23.88
N ARG A 654 -4.10 -1.19 -23.47
CA ARG A 654 -4.90 0.00 -23.15
C ARG A 654 -4.63 0.60 -21.76
N MET A 655 -3.84 -0.06 -20.91
CA MET A 655 -3.43 0.42 -19.58
C MET A 655 -1.94 0.79 -19.50
N PHE A 656 -1.20 0.70 -20.61
CA PHE A 656 0.23 0.98 -20.66
C PHE A 656 0.65 1.81 -21.88
N ILE A 657 -0.15 1.82 -22.94
CA ILE A 657 0.04 2.69 -24.12
C ILE A 657 -1.07 3.76 -24.07
N PRO A 658 -0.74 5.06 -23.88
CA PRO A 658 -1.72 6.14 -23.94
C PRO A 658 -2.41 6.19 -25.31
N PRO A 659 -3.70 6.56 -25.39
CA PRO A 659 -4.39 6.70 -26.66
C PRO A 659 -3.81 7.89 -27.44
N GLU A 660 -3.36 7.64 -28.68
CA GLU A 660 -2.85 8.68 -29.56
C GLU A 660 -3.89 9.80 -29.72
N HIS A 661 -3.55 10.99 -29.21
CA HIS A 661 -4.31 12.20 -29.48
C HIS A 661 -4.17 12.52 -30.97
N ASN A 662 -5.20 12.17 -31.75
CA ASN A 662 -5.29 12.37 -33.20
C ASN A 662 -5.35 13.87 -33.59
N GLY A 663 -4.22 14.55 -33.39
CA GLY A 663 -4.04 15.98 -33.50
C GLY A 663 -3.85 16.50 -34.92
N SER A 664 -4.70 16.10 -35.88
CA SER A 664 -4.84 16.84 -37.15
C SER A 664 -6.11 16.49 -37.94
N GLY A 665 -7.24 17.01 -37.48
CA GLY A 665 -8.44 17.19 -38.32
C GLY A 665 -8.24 18.27 -39.41
N GLN A 666 -7.16 18.22 -40.19
CA GLN A 666 -6.99 19.05 -41.37
C GLN A 666 -7.88 18.52 -42.50
N ALA A 667 -9.06 19.09 -42.62
CA ALA A 667 -9.94 18.84 -43.76
C ALA A 667 -9.31 19.37 -45.06
N ARG A 668 -8.64 18.50 -45.82
CA ARG A 668 -8.43 18.70 -47.26
C ARG A 668 -9.78 18.49 -47.94
N GLY A 669 -10.48 19.58 -48.21
CA GLY A 669 -11.89 19.59 -48.61
C GLY A 669 -12.30 20.78 -49.49
N GLN A 670 -11.35 21.33 -50.26
CA GLN A 670 -11.55 22.16 -51.45
C GLN A 670 -10.24 22.19 -52.24
#